data_AF-A0A6I4MY60-F1
#
_entry.id   AF-A0A6I4MY60-F1
#
_cell.length_a   1.000
_cell.length_b   1.000
_cell.length_c   1.000
_cell.angle_alpha   90.00
_cell.angle_beta   90.00
_cell.angle_gamma   90.00
#
_symmetry.space_group_name_H-M   'P 1'
#
loop_
_entity.id
_entity.type
_entity.pdbx_description
1 polymer ?
#
loop_
_entity_poly.entity_id
_entity_poly.type
_entity_poly.pdbx_seq_one_letter_code
_entity_poly.pdbx_strand_id
1 'polypeptide(L)'
;MPPTPSLRHPRRLAATLLTSSLLVGGLLTAPTAAAAPSAAATSAVRVNQVGYLPDGPKRATVVTTATQSLTWQLRDASGTVVASGATVPRGADTPSGQSVQVADFSSYRGTGSGYVLAVDGSGSVPFDIRANLYDALRSDAMAFFYHQRSGIPIDASLAGSAYARPAGHLGVAPNKGDTSVPCQATVCDYTQDVRGGWYDAGDHGKYVVNGGISTWLMVNSFERAKRAGKDAALGDSTLRVPERDNGVPDVLDEARWELDFLMRMQVPENKPYAGMAFHKIHDADWTGMPTRPEQDAQPRELHRPSTAATLNLAAAAAQCARVFRPYDAALADRCLSAARRAWTAARANPALYAPDSDSTGGGAYGDTKVTDEFYWAAAELYATTGDSDYRDAVTDSSWHTSPTAFSDYGFGWADTAALGRLTLATVPNGLPASDRDRVRASVTAAADGYLSRMADQGYAVPVPADGYFWGSNGAVAGDAIVLAVAGELTGNERYRTGALETMDYLLGRNAIGQSYVSGYGEKSSRNQHHRFWAHQLDASLPNPPAGSLAGGPNSALQDPVAQEKLAGCAPAACYIDDIGSYSTNEVAVNWNAPLAWLAAYAAERSSTGEPTGACAVTYKGDSVWSTGFTATVTVKNTGSKSMDGWKLSWTYPAGQRVTNAWNATVTQEGTAVVARNADWNRTIEPGATASFGVRGTYKGTNPSPRAFTLNGHACT
;
A
#
# COMPACT_ATOMS: atom_id res chain seq x y z
N MET A 1 29.88 13.75 8.68
CA MET A 1 29.08 14.94 8.35
C MET A 1 28.12 14.55 7.24
N PRO A 2 26.81 14.64 7.42
CA PRO A 2 25.88 14.67 6.30
C PRO A 2 25.18 16.04 6.21
N PRO A 3 25.16 16.69 5.05
CA PRO A 3 24.18 17.73 4.74
C PRO A 3 22.81 17.09 4.47
N THR A 4 21.75 17.73 4.97
CA THR A 4 20.34 17.29 4.85
C THR A 4 19.73 17.54 3.46
N PRO A 5 18.68 16.79 3.08
CA PRO A 5 18.06 16.84 1.75
C PRO A 5 17.04 17.98 1.65
N SER A 6 17.32 18.96 0.80
CA SER A 6 16.30 19.87 0.27
C SER A 6 15.69 19.23 -0.98
N LEU A 7 14.38 18.98 -0.98
CA LEU A 7 13.59 18.79 -2.20
C LEU A 7 13.56 20.11 -3.00
N ARG A 8 14.68 20.47 -3.64
CA ARG A 8 14.72 21.51 -4.66
C ARG A 8 15.57 21.04 -5.83
N HIS A 9 14.95 21.08 -7.00
CA HIS A 9 15.55 20.80 -8.31
C HIS A 9 16.90 21.52 -8.51
N PRO A 10 17.89 20.86 -9.14
CA PRO A 10 19.15 21.52 -9.45
C PRO A 10 18.99 22.41 -10.69
N ARG A 11 19.11 23.73 -10.50
CA ARG A 11 19.60 24.62 -11.58
C ARG A 11 21.11 24.45 -11.68
N ARG A 12 21.59 24.05 -12.85
CA ARG A 12 23.02 23.92 -13.18
C ARG A 12 23.75 25.23 -12.92
N LEU A 13 24.75 25.20 -12.02
CA LEU A 13 25.83 26.16 -11.97
C LEU A 13 27.14 25.38 -11.98
N ALA A 14 27.89 25.51 -13.08
CA ALA A 14 29.22 24.94 -13.22
C ALA A 14 30.20 25.78 -12.39
N ALA A 15 30.86 25.15 -11.42
CA ALA A 15 31.98 25.73 -10.70
C ALA A 15 33.24 24.92 -11.02
N THR A 16 34.13 25.51 -11.81
CA THR A 16 35.45 24.98 -12.12
C THR A 16 36.35 25.18 -10.91
N LEU A 17 36.80 24.10 -10.28
CA LEU A 17 37.81 24.12 -9.22
C LEU A 17 39.07 23.41 -9.70
N LEU A 18 40.11 24.21 -9.95
CA LEU A 18 41.50 23.74 -10.09
C LEU A 18 41.98 23.21 -8.74
N THR A 19 42.47 21.98 -8.70
CA THR A 19 43.25 21.46 -7.57
C THR A 19 44.61 20.98 -8.06
N SER A 20 45.64 21.53 -7.41
CA SER A 20 47.05 21.27 -7.68
C SER A 20 47.49 20.00 -6.96
N SER A 21 48.06 19.07 -7.71
CA SER A 21 48.61 17.81 -7.22
C SER A 21 49.92 18.01 -6.44
N LEU A 22 50.06 17.33 -5.31
CA LEU A 22 51.36 16.99 -4.72
C LEU A 22 51.40 15.49 -4.45
N LEU A 23 52.18 14.78 -5.28
CA LEU A 23 52.52 13.37 -5.10
C LEU A 23 53.57 13.25 -4.00
N VAL A 24 53.33 12.36 -3.04
CA VAL A 24 54.39 11.69 -2.27
C VAL A 24 54.16 10.19 -2.42
N GLY A 25 55.08 9.53 -3.14
CA GLY A 25 55.05 8.10 -3.39
C GLY A 25 55.60 7.30 -2.21
N GLY A 26 54.85 6.29 -1.79
CA GLY A 26 55.31 5.22 -0.93
C GLY A 26 54.78 3.90 -1.46
N LEU A 27 55.67 3.00 -1.90
CA LEU A 27 55.31 1.65 -2.31
C LEU A 27 54.88 0.83 -1.08
N LEU A 28 53.60 0.46 -1.04
CA LEU A 28 53.08 -0.61 -0.19
C LEU A 28 52.45 -1.67 -1.09
N THR A 29 52.97 -2.89 -1.01
CA THR A 29 52.45 -4.06 -1.72
C THR A 29 51.05 -4.41 -1.20
N ALA A 30 50.04 -4.27 -2.05
CA ALA A 30 48.65 -4.60 -1.72
C ALA A 30 48.49 -6.12 -1.52
N PRO A 31 47.76 -6.57 -0.48
CA PRO A 31 47.35 -7.96 -0.37
C PRO A 31 46.36 -8.27 -1.50
N THR A 32 46.50 -9.45 -2.10
CA THR A 32 45.55 -9.99 -3.09
C THR A 32 44.14 -10.03 -2.50
N ALA A 33 43.26 -9.18 -3.04
CA ALA A 33 41.84 -9.19 -2.70
C ALA A 33 41.25 -10.57 -2.99
N ALA A 34 40.73 -11.23 -1.95
CA ALA A 34 39.89 -12.40 -2.13
C ALA A 34 38.65 -11.97 -2.91
N ALA A 35 38.36 -12.69 -4.00
CA ALA A 35 37.18 -12.44 -4.83
C ALA A 35 35.92 -12.56 -3.97
N ALA A 36 35.05 -11.53 -4.04
CA ALA A 36 33.73 -11.57 -3.44
C ALA A 36 32.93 -12.78 -3.97
N PRO A 37 32.12 -13.45 -3.14
CA PRO A 37 31.27 -14.54 -3.60
C PRO A 37 30.32 -14.03 -4.70
N SER A 38 30.29 -14.73 -5.84
CA SER A 38 29.42 -14.42 -6.99
C SER A 38 27.96 -14.35 -6.53
N ALA A 39 27.34 -13.18 -6.63
CA ALA A 39 25.90 -13.06 -6.53
C ALA A 39 25.27 -14.01 -7.56
N ALA A 40 24.30 -14.83 -7.13
CA ALA A 40 23.56 -15.69 -8.04
C ALA A 40 22.97 -14.83 -9.17
N ALA A 41 23.19 -15.21 -10.42
CA ALA A 41 22.73 -14.45 -11.57
C ALA A 41 21.21 -14.29 -11.49
N THR A 42 20.74 -13.04 -11.46
CA THR A 42 19.30 -12.78 -11.33
C THR A 42 18.57 -13.24 -12.59
N SER A 43 17.47 -14.00 -12.44
CA SER A 43 16.70 -14.52 -13.57
C SER A 43 16.23 -13.41 -14.51
N ALA A 44 16.32 -13.64 -15.83
CA ALA A 44 15.77 -12.75 -16.84
C ALA A 44 14.23 -12.67 -16.79
N VAL A 45 13.55 -13.65 -16.20
CA VAL A 45 12.09 -13.69 -16.06
C VAL A 45 11.69 -13.22 -14.66
N ARG A 46 11.23 -11.97 -14.56
CA ARG A 46 10.84 -11.29 -13.31
C ARG A 46 9.37 -11.53 -13.02
N VAL A 47 9.08 -12.09 -11.86
CA VAL A 47 7.74 -12.46 -11.40
C VAL A 47 7.50 -11.91 -10.01
N ASN A 48 6.24 -11.89 -9.58
CA ASN A 48 5.92 -11.88 -8.16
C ASN A 48 6.43 -13.20 -7.55
N GLN A 49 7.43 -13.11 -6.68
CA GLN A 49 8.13 -14.27 -6.11
C GLN A 49 7.27 -15.04 -5.10
N VAL A 50 6.20 -14.43 -4.59
CA VAL A 50 5.23 -15.12 -3.74
C VAL A 50 4.23 -15.85 -4.62
N GLY A 51 3.67 -15.15 -5.60
CA GLY A 51 2.71 -15.74 -6.54
C GLY A 51 1.58 -14.80 -6.96
N TYR A 52 0.49 -15.41 -7.42
CA TYR A 52 -0.66 -14.67 -7.95
C TYR A 52 -2.00 -15.20 -7.43
N LEU A 53 -2.99 -14.32 -7.34
CA LEU A 53 -4.37 -14.73 -7.08
C LEU A 53 -4.96 -15.43 -8.32
N PRO A 54 -5.79 -16.48 -8.17
CA PRO A 54 -6.37 -17.19 -9.31
C PRO A 54 -7.18 -16.27 -10.22
N ASP A 55 -7.89 -15.29 -9.66
CA ASP A 55 -8.70 -14.30 -10.37
C ASP A 55 -8.00 -12.96 -10.62
N GLY A 56 -6.77 -12.79 -10.12
CA GLY A 56 -5.99 -11.56 -10.25
C GLY A 56 -5.18 -11.47 -11.55
N PRO A 57 -4.56 -10.31 -11.82
CA PRO A 57 -3.58 -10.17 -12.89
C PRO A 57 -2.39 -11.08 -12.63
N LYS A 58 -1.79 -11.60 -13.72
CA LYS A 58 -0.59 -12.44 -13.67
C LYS A 58 0.31 -12.09 -14.83
N ARG A 59 1.31 -11.28 -14.54
CA ARG A 59 2.25 -10.77 -15.53
C ARG A 59 3.67 -10.92 -15.03
N ALA A 60 4.56 -11.26 -15.96
CA ALA A 60 5.99 -11.27 -15.75
C ALA A 60 6.67 -10.27 -16.67
N THR A 61 7.75 -9.66 -16.21
CA THR A 61 8.64 -8.85 -17.05
C THR A 61 9.84 -9.68 -17.45
N VAL A 62 10.09 -9.80 -18.75
CA VAL A 62 11.20 -10.58 -19.33
C VAL A 62 12.26 -9.62 -19.83
N VAL A 63 13.44 -9.64 -19.20
CA VAL A 63 14.60 -8.83 -19.61
C VAL A 63 15.23 -9.46 -20.85
N THR A 64 15.16 -8.76 -21.99
CA THR A 64 15.68 -9.25 -23.27
C THR A 64 15.84 -8.11 -24.27
N THR A 65 16.85 -8.22 -25.15
CA THR A 65 17.04 -7.32 -26.28
C THR A 65 16.28 -7.76 -27.54
N ALA A 66 15.59 -8.91 -27.49
CA ALA A 66 14.77 -9.37 -28.60
C ALA A 66 13.64 -8.37 -28.88
N THR A 67 13.45 -8.02 -30.15
CA THR A 67 12.39 -7.10 -30.59
C THR A 67 11.14 -7.83 -31.07
N GLN A 68 11.25 -9.12 -31.36
CA GLN A 68 10.13 -10.01 -31.70
C GLN A 68 9.59 -10.68 -30.44
N SER A 69 8.30 -11.01 -30.44
CA SER A 69 7.68 -11.80 -29.37
C SER A 69 8.40 -13.13 -29.15
N LEU A 70 8.63 -13.46 -27.89
CA LEU A 70 9.16 -14.74 -27.44
C LEU A 70 8.02 -15.66 -27.00
N THR A 71 8.21 -16.96 -27.10
CA THR A 71 7.25 -17.93 -26.56
C THR A 71 7.50 -18.11 -25.07
N TRP A 72 6.43 -18.06 -24.27
CA TRP A 72 6.45 -18.40 -22.85
C TRP A 72 5.65 -19.67 -22.57
N GLN A 73 6.07 -20.40 -21.54
CA GLN A 73 5.40 -21.58 -21.00
C GLN A 73 5.28 -21.46 -19.49
N LEU A 74 4.08 -21.59 -18.96
CA LEU A 74 3.85 -21.79 -17.53
C LEU A 74 3.93 -23.29 -17.24
N ARG A 75 4.86 -23.68 -16.37
CA ARG A 75 5.08 -25.07 -15.97
C ARG A 75 4.68 -25.25 -14.51
N ASP A 76 3.96 -26.32 -14.19
CA ASP A 76 3.72 -26.69 -12.80
C ASP A 76 4.97 -27.31 -12.15
N ALA A 77 4.89 -27.68 -10.87
CA ALA A 77 6.00 -28.26 -10.11
C ALA A 77 6.53 -29.60 -10.69
N SER A 78 5.75 -30.31 -11.50
CA SER A 78 6.19 -31.53 -12.20
C SER A 78 6.96 -31.23 -13.49
N GLY A 79 7.00 -29.97 -13.91
CA GLY A 79 7.53 -29.53 -15.19
C GLY A 79 6.52 -29.58 -16.34
N THR A 80 5.27 -29.95 -16.06
CA THR A 80 4.21 -30.04 -17.08
C THR A 80 3.78 -28.64 -17.51
N VAL A 81 3.75 -28.38 -18.82
CA VAL A 81 3.28 -27.12 -19.36
C VAL A 81 1.75 -27.05 -19.20
N VAL A 82 1.27 -26.10 -18.41
CA VAL A 82 -0.16 -25.90 -18.11
C VAL A 82 -0.77 -24.71 -18.83
N ALA A 83 0.07 -23.79 -19.33
CA ALA A 83 -0.32 -22.69 -20.22
C ALA A 83 0.88 -22.24 -21.05
N SER A 84 0.62 -21.60 -22.19
CA SER A 84 1.65 -21.02 -23.04
C SER A 84 1.12 -19.84 -23.83
N GLY A 85 2.00 -18.98 -24.32
CA GLY A 85 1.63 -17.86 -25.18
C GLY A 85 2.84 -17.12 -25.71
N ALA A 86 2.62 -15.91 -26.18
CA ALA A 86 3.67 -15.02 -26.68
C ALA A 86 3.83 -13.81 -25.75
N THR A 87 5.05 -13.32 -25.59
CA THR A 87 5.33 -12.06 -24.90
C THR A 87 4.98 -10.87 -25.78
N VAL A 88 4.77 -9.71 -25.16
CA VAL A 88 4.56 -8.43 -25.84
C VAL A 88 5.81 -7.57 -25.69
N PRO A 89 6.51 -7.22 -26.79
CA PRO A 89 7.65 -6.32 -26.72
C PRO A 89 7.30 -4.95 -26.16
N ARG A 90 8.13 -4.44 -25.24
CA ARG A 90 8.00 -3.10 -24.66
C ARG A 90 9.19 -2.21 -25.01
N GLY A 91 10.34 -2.82 -25.29
CA GLY A 91 11.56 -2.10 -25.66
C GLY A 91 12.31 -1.62 -24.42
N ALA A 92 13.06 -0.53 -24.58
CA ALA A 92 13.87 0.03 -23.50
C ALA A 92 12.99 0.67 -22.41
N ASP A 93 13.19 0.24 -21.18
CA ASP A 93 12.64 0.83 -19.98
C ASP A 93 13.70 1.73 -19.33
N THR A 94 13.51 3.03 -19.45
CA THR A 94 14.49 4.04 -19.00
C THR A 94 14.84 3.93 -17.51
N PRO A 95 13.89 3.78 -16.57
CA PRO A 95 14.22 3.73 -15.14
C PRO A 95 15.06 2.52 -14.73
N SER A 96 14.87 1.36 -15.36
CA SER A 96 15.69 0.17 -15.11
C SER A 96 16.96 0.09 -15.95
N GLY A 97 17.05 0.83 -17.05
CA GLY A 97 18.13 0.71 -18.01
C GLY A 97 18.11 -0.61 -18.81
N GLN A 98 16.97 -1.31 -18.84
CA GLN A 98 16.85 -2.64 -19.45
C GLN A 98 15.87 -2.62 -20.62
N SER A 99 16.10 -3.45 -21.65
CA SER A 99 15.05 -3.77 -22.62
C SER A 99 14.20 -4.93 -22.11
N VAL A 100 12.88 -4.82 -22.25
CA VAL A 100 11.95 -5.80 -21.69
C VAL A 100 10.81 -6.17 -22.63
N GLN A 101 10.21 -7.32 -22.36
CA GLN A 101 8.90 -7.74 -22.85
C GLN A 101 8.01 -8.18 -21.68
N VAL A 102 6.70 -8.26 -21.90
CA VAL A 102 5.75 -8.73 -20.86
C VAL A 102 5.14 -10.06 -21.28
N ALA A 103 5.15 -11.03 -20.36
CA ALA A 103 4.37 -12.26 -20.49
C ALA A 103 3.09 -12.11 -19.66
N ASP A 104 1.93 -12.13 -20.31
CA ASP A 104 0.62 -12.09 -19.64
C ASP A 104 -0.02 -13.49 -19.65
N PHE A 105 -0.13 -14.08 -18.47
CA PHE A 105 -0.77 -15.37 -18.24
C PHE A 105 -1.99 -15.21 -17.31
N SER A 106 -2.57 -14.00 -17.28
CA SER A 106 -3.70 -13.65 -16.44
C SER A 106 -4.94 -14.47 -16.75
N SER A 107 -5.05 -15.15 -17.90
CA SER A 107 -6.16 -16.05 -18.25
C SER A 107 -6.09 -17.42 -17.56
N TYR A 108 -4.91 -17.82 -17.06
CA TYR A 108 -4.78 -19.07 -16.31
C TYR A 108 -5.47 -18.94 -14.95
N ARG A 109 -6.31 -19.92 -14.61
CA ARG A 109 -7.09 -20.00 -13.36
C ARG A 109 -6.69 -21.17 -12.46
N GLY A 110 -5.81 -22.05 -12.94
CA GLY A 110 -5.36 -23.20 -12.16
C GLY A 110 -4.65 -22.76 -10.89
N THR A 111 -4.73 -23.59 -9.86
CA THR A 111 -4.12 -23.34 -8.55
C THR A 111 -3.07 -24.40 -8.25
N GLY A 112 -2.04 -24.01 -7.53
CA GLY A 112 -0.93 -24.89 -7.18
C GLY A 112 0.26 -24.10 -6.65
N SER A 113 1.31 -24.84 -6.31
CA SER A 113 2.56 -24.29 -5.81
C SER A 113 3.72 -24.70 -6.71
N GLY A 114 4.78 -23.88 -6.70
CA GLY A 114 6.02 -24.18 -7.44
C GLY A 114 5.88 -24.05 -8.96
N TYR A 115 5.02 -23.16 -9.44
CA TYR A 115 4.97 -22.83 -10.86
C TYR A 115 6.25 -22.11 -11.30
N VAL A 116 6.72 -22.39 -12.51
CA VAL A 116 7.83 -21.68 -13.15
C VAL A 116 7.37 -21.15 -14.51
N LEU A 117 7.60 -19.87 -14.76
CA LEU A 117 7.41 -19.28 -16.08
C LEU A 117 8.73 -19.38 -16.86
N ALA A 118 8.73 -20.14 -17.95
CA ALA A 118 9.87 -20.31 -18.83
C ALA A 118 9.71 -19.49 -20.11
N VAL A 119 10.71 -18.70 -20.47
CA VAL A 119 10.76 -17.88 -21.69
C VAL A 119 12.15 -18.00 -22.30
N ASP A 120 12.25 -18.42 -23.56
CA ASP A 120 13.51 -18.51 -24.31
C ASP A 120 14.66 -19.21 -23.55
N GLY A 121 14.36 -20.38 -22.97
CA GLY A 121 15.33 -21.17 -22.21
C GLY A 121 15.65 -20.66 -20.80
N SER A 122 15.14 -19.49 -20.39
CA SER A 122 15.25 -18.96 -19.03
C SER A 122 14.00 -19.21 -18.21
N GLY A 123 14.14 -19.63 -16.95
CA GLY A 123 13.02 -19.82 -16.01
C GLY A 123 12.97 -18.74 -14.94
N SER A 124 11.77 -18.37 -14.50
CA SER A 124 11.58 -17.58 -13.26
C SER A 124 12.00 -18.38 -12.03
N VAL A 125 12.08 -17.70 -10.88
CA VAL A 125 11.95 -18.41 -9.59
C VAL A 125 10.57 -19.06 -9.48
N PRO A 126 10.41 -20.13 -8.68
CA PRO A 126 9.09 -20.73 -8.45
C PRO A 126 8.13 -19.72 -7.81
N PHE A 127 6.83 -19.89 -8.00
CA PHE A 127 5.80 -19.10 -7.34
C PHE A 127 4.48 -19.86 -7.21
N ASP A 128 3.56 -19.38 -6.38
CA ASP A 128 2.25 -19.99 -6.16
C ASP A 128 1.14 -19.36 -7.01
N ILE A 129 0.06 -20.10 -7.26
CA ILE A 129 -1.23 -19.52 -7.66
C ILE A 129 -2.30 -20.06 -6.70
N ARG A 130 -2.77 -19.22 -5.77
CA ARG A 130 -3.72 -19.65 -4.72
C ARG A 130 -4.56 -18.51 -4.17
N ALA A 131 -5.78 -18.82 -3.73
CA ALA A 131 -6.76 -17.82 -3.29
C ALA A 131 -6.43 -17.13 -1.96
N ASN A 132 -5.63 -17.79 -1.10
CA ASN A 132 -5.21 -17.28 0.20
C ASN A 132 -3.78 -16.71 0.18
N LEU A 133 -3.30 -16.27 -0.99
CA LEU A 133 -1.90 -15.89 -1.22
C LEU A 133 -1.39 -14.87 -0.18
N TYR A 134 -2.18 -13.82 0.06
CA TYR A 134 -1.82 -12.67 0.88
C TYR A 134 -2.34 -12.75 2.33
N ASP A 135 -3.02 -13.82 2.72
CA ASP A 135 -3.62 -13.94 4.06
C ASP A 135 -2.57 -13.84 5.17
N ALA A 136 -1.41 -14.48 5.01
CA ALA A 136 -0.30 -14.39 5.96
C ALA A 136 0.36 -13.01 5.96
N LEU A 137 0.58 -12.43 4.77
CA LEU A 137 1.23 -11.12 4.63
C LEU A 137 0.41 -10.01 5.30
N ARG A 138 -0.93 -10.09 5.23
CA ARG A 138 -1.83 -9.18 5.96
C ARG A 138 -1.50 -9.15 7.46
N SER A 139 -1.33 -10.32 8.09
CA SER A 139 -1.02 -10.39 9.53
C SER A 139 0.44 -10.07 9.85
N ASP A 140 1.38 -10.48 9.00
CA ASP A 140 2.81 -10.29 9.24
C ASP A 140 3.23 -8.83 9.06
N ALA A 141 2.69 -8.14 8.05
CA ALA A 141 2.92 -6.71 7.86
C ALA A 141 2.37 -5.85 9.01
N MET A 142 1.31 -6.32 9.68
CA MET A 142 0.80 -5.71 10.92
C MET A 142 1.63 -6.09 12.15
N ALA A 143 2.18 -7.31 12.21
CA ALA A 143 3.02 -7.75 13.32
C ALA A 143 4.28 -6.89 13.47
N PHE A 144 4.79 -6.30 12.37
CA PHE A 144 5.86 -5.30 12.38
C PHE A 144 5.68 -4.26 13.49
N PHE A 145 4.46 -3.74 13.66
CA PHE A 145 4.17 -2.67 14.62
C PHE A 145 4.25 -3.14 16.06
N TYR A 146 3.81 -4.38 16.34
CA TYR A 146 4.04 -5.00 17.64
C TYR A 146 5.53 -5.09 17.96
N HIS A 147 6.36 -5.51 17.00
CA HIS A 147 7.82 -5.53 17.19
C HIS A 147 8.42 -4.13 17.43
N GLN A 148 7.84 -3.09 16.81
CA GLN A 148 8.25 -1.70 16.99
C GLN A 148 7.74 -1.06 18.29
N ARG A 149 6.85 -1.69 19.07
CA ARG A 149 6.31 -1.07 20.29
C ARG A 149 7.42 -0.72 21.30
N SER A 150 7.48 0.56 21.65
CA SER A 150 8.25 1.08 22.78
C SER A 150 7.43 0.93 24.07
N GLY A 151 8.10 0.86 25.22
CA GLY A 151 7.43 0.88 26.52
C GLY A 151 6.71 -0.41 26.94
N ILE A 152 6.92 -1.53 26.24
CA ILE A 152 6.34 -2.84 26.55
C ILE A 152 7.33 -3.97 26.22
N PRO A 153 7.37 -5.07 26.99
CA PRO A 153 8.09 -6.26 26.58
C PRO A 153 7.50 -6.85 25.29
N ILE A 154 8.37 -7.35 24.42
CA ILE A 154 7.96 -8.14 23.25
C ILE A 154 7.98 -9.61 23.66
N ASP A 155 6.80 -10.23 23.70
CA ASP A 155 6.59 -11.58 24.21
C ASP A 155 7.04 -12.64 23.20
N ALA A 156 7.84 -13.60 23.67
CA ALA A 156 8.27 -14.74 22.88
C ALA A 156 7.10 -15.60 22.36
N SER A 157 5.96 -15.65 23.05
CA SER A 157 4.80 -16.42 22.59
C SER A 157 4.07 -15.76 21.42
N LEU A 158 4.26 -14.46 21.20
CA LEU A 158 3.62 -13.69 20.13
C LEU A 158 4.59 -13.44 18.97
N ALA A 159 5.81 -13.02 19.29
CA ALA A 159 6.83 -12.59 18.34
C ALA A 159 7.88 -13.68 18.02
N GLY A 160 7.92 -14.76 18.80
CA GLY A 160 8.99 -15.76 18.73
C GLY A 160 10.22 -15.37 19.56
N SER A 161 10.94 -16.37 20.08
CA SER A 161 12.06 -16.16 21.03
C SER A 161 13.22 -15.33 20.47
N ALA A 162 13.44 -15.38 19.16
CA ALA A 162 14.51 -14.61 18.52
C ALA A 162 14.24 -13.09 18.54
N TYR A 163 12.97 -12.69 18.58
CA TYR A 163 12.52 -11.30 18.57
C TYR A 163 12.09 -10.79 19.96
N ALA A 164 11.95 -11.70 20.93
CA ALA A 164 11.58 -11.36 22.28
C ALA A 164 12.62 -10.43 22.92
N ARG A 165 12.13 -9.39 23.58
CA ARG A 165 12.99 -8.41 24.28
C ARG A 165 12.27 -7.80 25.47
N PRO A 166 12.99 -7.38 26.51
CA PRO A 166 12.46 -6.49 27.54
C PRO A 166 11.86 -5.21 26.96
N ALA A 167 11.10 -4.49 27.79
CA ALA A 167 10.59 -3.18 27.44
C ALA A 167 11.75 -2.20 27.25
N GLY A 168 11.82 -1.57 26.08
CA GLY A 168 12.69 -0.44 25.86
C GLY A 168 12.04 0.85 26.36
N HIS A 169 12.86 1.78 26.82
CA HIS A 169 12.49 3.16 27.13
C HIS A 169 11.35 3.30 28.18
N LEU A 170 11.50 2.61 29.32
CA LEU A 170 10.64 2.77 30.51
C LEU A 170 11.35 3.38 31.73
N GLY A 171 12.47 4.08 31.53
CA GLY A 171 13.26 4.68 32.61
C GLY A 171 14.00 3.65 33.48
N VAL A 172 14.12 2.40 33.02
CA VAL A 172 14.93 1.35 33.64
C VAL A 172 16.34 1.44 33.05
N ALA A 173 17.36 1.52 33.91
CA ALA A 173 18.75 1.63 33.48
C ALA A 173 19.11 0.48 32.50
N PRO A 174 19.80 0.77 31.38
CA PRO A 174 20.47 2.03 31.05
C PRO A 174 19.59 3.13 30.44
N ASN A 175 18.32 2.86 30.10
CA ASN A 175 17.45 3.85 29.46
C ASN A 175 17.25 5.10 30.32
N LYS A 176 17.26 6.26 29.66
CA LYS A 176 17.05 7.59 30.29
C LYS A 176 15.73 8.26 29.88
N GLY A 177 14.76 7.46 29.45
CA GLY A 177 13.42 7.85 29.05
C GLY A 177 12.54 6.59 28.94
N ASP A 178 11.24 6.67 28.65
CA ASP A 178 10.49 7.85 28.22
C ASP A 178 9.42 8.32 29.23
N THR A 179 9.56 7.92 30.51
CA THR A 179 8.57 8.19 31.57
C THR A 179 8.66 9.60 32.17
N SER A 180 9.77 10.32 31.94
CA SER A 180 9.99 11.71 32.36
C SER A 180 11.09 12.33 31.50
N VAL A 181 10.80 12.59 30.23
CA VAL A 181 11.76 13.07 29.23
C VAL A 181 11.90 14.59 29.32
N PRO A 182 13.10 15.16 29.50
CA PRO A 182 13.31 16.60 29.41
C PRO A 182 13.16 17.10 27.97
N CYS A 183 12.71 18.33 27.81
CA CYS A 183 12.95 19.04 26.56
C CYS A 183 14.44 19.27 26.31
N GLN A 184 14.80 19.44 25.04
CA GLN A 184 16.03 20.16 24.70
C GLN A 184 16.07 21.48 25.47
N ALA A 185 17.26 21.86 25.96
CA ALA A 185 17.41 23.02 26.85
C ALA A 185 16.90 24.34 26.25
N THR A 186 16.86 24.46 24.91
CA THR A 186 16.36 25.64 24.18
C THR A 186 14.87 25.61 23.90
N VAL A 187 14.18 24.51 24.23
CA VAL A 187 12.77 24.26 23.91
C VAL A 187 11.86 24.51 25.11
N CYS A 188 12.15 23.88 26.25
CA CYS A 188 11.39 24.06 27.49
C CYS A 188 12.19 23.64 28.74
N ASP A 189 11.68 23.97 29.93
CA ASP A 189 12.31 23.71 31.23
C ASP A 189 11.61 22.61 32.06
N TYR A 190 10.76 21.80 31.44
CA TYR A 190 10.00 20.74 32.10
C TYR A 190 10.23 19.38 31.44
N THR A 191 9.75 18.33 32.11
CA THR A 191 9.74 16.96 31.59
C THR A 191 8.32 16.49 31.27
N GLN A 192 8.19 15.52 30.37
CA GLN A 192 6.90 14.90 30.04
C GLN A 192 7.03 13.38 29.94
N ASP A 193 5.98 12.68 30.39
CA ASP A 193 5.83 11.26 30.16
C ASP A 193 5.28 11.02 28.76
N VAL A 194 6.12 10.43 27.91
CA VAL A 194 5.83 10.14 26.51
C VAL A 194 6.09 8.68 26.19
N ARG A 195 5.92 7.78 27.17
CA ARG A 195 6.08 6.33 27.00
C ARG A 195 5.09 5.75 25.97
N GLY A 196 5.37 4.53 25.50
CA GLY A 196 4.56 3.86 24.49
C GLY A 196 4.88 4.35 23.08
N GLY A 197 3.95 4.07 22.16
CA GLY A 197 4.11 4.32 20.72
C GLY A 197 5.07 3.35 20.06
N TRP A 198 5.32 3.55 18.77
CA TRP A 198 6.25 2.77 17.97
C TRP A 198 7.59 3.47 17.84
N TYR A 199 8.67 2.69 17.86
CA TYR A 199 9.91 3.10 17.23
C TYR A 199 9.67 3.27 15.74
N ASP A 200 10.14 4.39 15.20
CA ASP A 200 9.74 4.84 13.86
C ASP A 200 10.29 3.96 12.76
N ALA A 201 11.56 3.60 12.88
CA ALA A 201 12.33 3.00 11.81
C ALA A 201 13.37 2.03 12.36
N GLY A 202 14.57 2.03 11.78
CA GLY A 202 15.70 1.30 12.31
C GLY A 202 16.26 1.88 13.61
N ASP A 203 15.83 3.08 14.01
CA ASP A 203 16.19 3.78 15.24
C ASP A 203 15.17 3.66 16.36
N HIS A 204 15.48 4.24 17.53
CA HIS A 204 14.60 4.25 18.69
C HIS A 204 13.88 5.59 18.89
N GLY A 205 13.92 6.50 17.92
CA GLY A 205 13.11 7.71 17.92
C GLY A 205 11.63 7.44 17.66
N LYS A 206 10.80 8.39 18.08
CA LYS A 206 9.34 8.37 17.89
C LYS A 206 8.88 9.76 17.44
N TYR A 207 8.16 9.84 16.34
CA TYR A 207 7.93 11.10 15.61
C TYR A 207 6.44 11.28 15.33
N VAL A 208 5.88 12.40 15.74
CA VAL A 208 4.42 12.62 15.66
C VAL A 208 3.95 12.75 14.22
N VAL A 209 4.75 13.35 13.34
CA VAL A 209 4.42 13.47 11.91
C VAL A 209 4.34 12.09 11.25
N ASN A 210 5.39 11.28 11.39
CA ASN A 210 5.43 9.97 10.74
C ASN A 210 4.49 8.95 11.42
N GLY A 211 4.36 9.00 12.75
CA GLY A 211 3.38 8.22 13.52
C GLY A 211 1.93 8.58 13.20
N GLY A 212 1.65 9.86 12.93
CA GLY A 212 0.32 10.36 12.57
C GLY A 212 -0.23 9.74 11.27
N ILE A 213 0.53 9.84 10.17
CA ILE A 213 0.14 9.22 8.89
C ILE A 213 0.06 7.69 8.99
N SER A 214 0.98 7.05 9.72
CA SER A 214 1.00 5.59 9.89
C SER A 214 -0.23 5.09 10.64
N THR A 215 -0.59 5.78 11.74
CA THR A 215 -1.82 5.53 12.50
C THR A 215 -3.05 5.73 11.64
N TRP A 216 -3.09 6.82 10.86
CA TRP A 216 -4.21 7.08 9.96
C TRP A 216 -4.40 5.97 8.94
N LEU A 217 -3.32 5.47 8.34
CA LEU A 217 -3.38 4.38 7.37
C LEU A 217 -3.92 3.09 7.99
N MET A 218 -3.50 2.74 9.20
CA MET A 218 -4.04 1.57 9.92
C MET A 218 -5.53 1.69 10.20
N VAL A 219 -5.95 2.81 10.79
CA VAL A 219 -7.35 3.04 11.14
C VAL A 219 -8.20 3.14 9.87
N ASN A 220 -7.69 3.77 8.81
CA ASN A 220 -8.32 3.80 7.50
C ASN A 220 -8.45 2.41 6.87
N SER A 221 -7.49 1.50 7.05
CA SER A 221 -7.61 0.11 6.58
C SER A 221 -8.85 -0.57 7.17
N PHE A 222 -9.02 -0.45 8.50
CA PHE A 222 -10.20 -0.97 9.19
C PHE A 222 -11.49 -0.24 8.76
N GLU A 223 -11.48 1.10 8.77
CA GLU A 223 -12.64 1.92 8.43
C GLU A 223 -13.14 1.63 7.01
N ARG A 224 -12.21 1.45 6.06
CA ARG A 224 -12.49 1.03 4.69
C ARG A 224 -13.04 -0.38 4.62
N ALA A 225 -12.39 -1.35 5.26
CA ALA A 225 -12.87 -2.74 5.28
C ALA A 225 -14.28 -2.83 5.86
N LYS A 226 -14.59 -2.05 6.91
CA LYS A 226 -15.92 -1.99 7.51
C LYS A 226 -16.98 -1.44 6.54
N ARG A 227 -16.66 -0.38 5.78
CA ARG A 227 -17.54 0.13 4.72
C ARG A 227 -17.80 -0.91 3.62
N ALA A 228 -16.81 -1.75 3.32
CA ALA A 228 -16.90 -2.83 2.34
C ALA A 228 -17.50 -4.14 2.90
N GLY A 229 -17.78 -4.24 4.21
CA GLY A 229 -18.24 -5.47 4.87
C GLY A 229 -17.18 -6.58 4.91
N LYS A 230 -15.91 -6.21 5.03
CA LYS A 230 -14.71 -7.08 5.02
C LYS A 230 -13.90 -7.01 6.30
N ASP A 231 -14.35 -6.24 7.29
CA ASP A 231 -13.64 -5.95 8.54
C ASP A 231 -13.42 -7.16 9.45
N ALA A 232 -14.15 -8.26 9.28
CA ALA A 232 -13.92 -9.50 10.03
C ALA A 232 -12.48 -10.03 9.91
N ALA A 233 -11.81 -9.80 8.77
CA ALA A 233 -10.41 -10.22 8.55
C ALA A 233 -9.37 -9.32 9.28
N LEU A 234 -9.83 -8.19 9.81
CA LEU A 234 -9.07 -7.22 10.61
C LEU A 234 -9.67 -7.05 12.01
N GLY A 235 -10.56 -7.97 12.41
CA GLY A 235 -11.29 -7.93 13.67
C GLY A 235 -10.46 -8.36 14.87
N ASP A 236 -11.13 -8.56 16.00
CA ASP A 236 -10.53 -9.10 17.22
C ASP A 236 -9.94 -10.50 16.94
N SER A 237 -8.81 -10.80 17.58
CA SER A 237 -8.12 -12.08 17.55
C SER A 237 -7.60 -12.49 16.16
N THR A 238 -7.34 -11.50 15.30
CA THR A 238 -6.77 -11.69 13.96
C THR A 238 -5.27 -11.45 13.91
N LEU A 239 -4.69 -10.79 14.92
CA LEU A 239 -3.27 -10.51 15.05
C LEU A 239 -2.65 -11.24 16.25
N ARG A 240 -1.32 -11.18 16.32
CA ARG A 240 -0.50 -11.73 17.42
C ARG A 240 -0.09 -10.60 18.37
N VAL A 241 -1.07 -10.00 19.03
CA VAL A 241 -0.88 -8.84 19.93
C VAL A 241 -1.36 -9.15 21.35
N PRO A 242 -0.86 -8.49 22.41
CA PRO A 242 -1.33 -8.74 23.77
C PRO A 242 -2.83 -8.49 23.99
N GLU A 243 -3.43 -7.61 23.19
CA GLU A 243 -4.82 -7.15 23.33
C GLU A 243 -5.87 -8.11 22.76
N ARG A 244 -5.47 -9.21 22.13
CA ARG A 244 -6.39 -10.23 21.59
C ARG A 244 -7.48 -10.63 22.59
N ASP A 245 -8.70 -10.87 22.10
CA ASP A 245 -9.87 -11.34 22.85
C ASP A 245 -10.41 -10.29 23.84
N ASN A 246 -10.27 -9.01 23.51
CA ASN A 246 -10.77 -7.88 24.33
C ASN A 246 -12.07 -7.25 23.78
N GLY A 247 -12.61 -7.76 22.66
CA GLY A 247 -13.79 -7.23 21.97
C GLY A 247 -13.53 -6.02 21.07
N VAL A 248 -12.28 -5.60 20.89
CA VAL A 248 -11.83 -4.53 20.01
C VAL A 248 -11.11 -5.16 18.81
N PRO A 249 -11.29 -4.65 17.57
CA PRO A 249 -10.51 -5.11 16.44
C PRO A 249 -9.00 -4.97 16.69
N ASP A 250 -8.22 -6.04 16.54
CA ASP A 250 -6.78 -6.03 16.88
C ASP A 250 -6.00 -4.95 16.10
N VAL A 251 -6.41 -4.63 14.87
CA VAL A 251 -5.82 -3.53 14.08
C VAL A 251 -6.03 -2.17 14.75
N LEU A 252 -7.14 -1.98 15.46
CA LEU A 252 -7.43 -0.78 16.22
C LEU A 252 -6.70 -0.80 17.57
N ASP A 253 -6.48 -1.95 18.19
CA ASP A 253 -5.62 -2.05 19.38
C ASP A 253 -4.17 -1.68 19.06
N GLU A 254 -3.63 -2.16 17.94
CA GLU A 254 -2.30 -1.76 17.49
C GLU A 254 -2.25 -0.25 17.23
N ALA A 255 -3.21 0.32 16.48
CA ALA A 255 -3.28 1.76 16.23
C ALA A 255 -3.45 2.59 17.52
N ARG A 256 -4.17 2.06 18.52
CA ARG A 256 -4.35 2.70 19.83
C ARG A 256 -3.01 2.89 20.54
N TRP A 257 -2.06 1.95 20.38
CA TRP A 257 -0.74 2.05 21.00
C TRP A 257 0.00 3.33 20.60
N GLU A 258 -0.09 3.70 19.32
CA GLU A 258 0.47 4.95 18.79
C GLU A 258 -0.41 6.15 19.11
N LEU A 259 -1.75 6.05 19.03
CA LEU A 259 -2.65 7.15 19.41
C LEU A 259 -2.41 7.63 20.85
N ASP A 260 -2.20 6.70 21.79
CA ASP A 260 -1.88 7.05 23.17
C ASP A 260 -0.53 7.80 23.27
N PHE A 261 0.46 7.46 22.45
CA PHE A 261 1.71 8.22 22.34
C PHE A 261 1.50 9.60 21.70
N LEU A 262 0.79 9.69 20.57
CA LEU A 262 0.52 10.97 19.90
C LEU A 262 -0.20 11.95 20.85
N MET A 263 -1.17 11.47 21.63
CA MET A 263 -1.85 12.28 22.65
C MET A 263 -0.92 12.67 23.81
N ARG A 264 -0.01 11.79 24.23
CA ARG A 264 1.04 12.12 25.22
C ARG A 264 2.03 13.15 24.70
N MET A 265 2.20 13.31 23.38
CA MET A 265 3.06 14.35 22.79
C MET A 265 2.40 15.74 22.76
N GLN A 266 1.11 15.85 23.12
CA GLN A 266 0.42 17.12 23.21
C GLN A 266 0.91 17.94 24.41
N VAL A 267 1.27 19.19 24.16
CA VAL A 267 1.76 20.14 25.16
C VAL A 267 0.63 20.47 26.17
N PRO A 268 0.87 20.33 27.49
CA PRO A 268 -0.15 20.56 28.51
C PRO A 268 -0.72 21.98 28.54
N GLU A 269 -1.96 22.13 29.00
CA GLU A 269 -2.71 23.42 28.96
C GLU A 269 -2.06 24.55 29.77
N ASN A 270 -1.27 24.21 30.78
CA ASN A 270 -0.58 25.17 31.63
C ASN A 270 0.86 25.50 31.16
N LYS A 271 1.23 25.10 29.94
CA LYS A 271 2.57 25.29 29.38
C LYS A 271 2.54 26.20 28.12
N PRO A 272 3.66 26.88 27.78
CA PRO A 272 3.77 27.57 26.49
C PRO A 272 3.51 26.61 25.33
N TYR A 273 2.80 27.08 24.30
CA TYR A 273 2.33 26.25 23.18
C TYR A 273 1.28 25.18 23.56
N ALA A 274 0.54 25.37 24.66
CA ALA A 274 -0.60 24.54 25.05
C ALA A 274 -1.44 24.06 23.86
N GLY A 275 -1.66 22.75 23.77
CA GLY A 275 -2.42 22.10 22.70
C GLY A 275 -1.62 21.77 21.43
N MET A 276 -0.46 22.39 21.19
CA MET A 276 0.47 21.94 20.14
C MET A 276 1.03 20.56 20.46
N ALA A 277 1.57 19.84 19.49
CA ALA A 277 2.30 18.59 19.72
C ALA A 277 3.80 18.82 19.56
N PHE A 278 4.60 18.28 20.50
CA PHE A 278 6.04 18.10 20.31
C PHE A 278 6.29 17.34 19.02
N HIS A 279 7.30 17.73 18.24
CA HIS A 279 7.49 17.15 16.92
C HIS A 279 7.95 15.69 16.99
N LYS A 280 8.86 15.40 17.93
CA LYS A 280 9.52 14.11 18.09
C LYS A 280 10.18 13.96 19.46
N ILE A 281 10.50 12.72 19.80
CA ILE A 281 11.31 12.33 20.95
C ILE A 281 12.31 11.27 20.51
N HIS A 282 13.60 11.52 20.72
CA HIS A 282 14.64 10.55 20.41
C HIS A 282 15.87 10.76 21.28
N ASP A 283 16.95 10.02 20.97
CA ASP A 283 18.24 10.10 21.63
C ASP A 283 18.92 11.45 21.35
N ALA A 284 19.74 11.95 22.28
CA ALA A 284 20.55 13.14 22.04
C ALA A 284 21.58 12.94 20.91
N ASP A 285 22.06 11.70 20.72
CA ASP A 285 23.03 11.31 19.71
C ASP A 285 22.66 9.96 19.08
N TRP A 286 23.07 9.75 17.82
CA TRP A 286 22.82 8.50 17.12
C TRP A 286 23.55 7.34 17.81
N THR A 287 22.81 6.31 18.19
CA THR A 287 23.37 5.04 18.68
C THR A 287 24.03 4.24 17.55
N GLY A 288 25.05 3.44 17.90
CA GLY A 288 25.68 2.49 16.98
C GLY A 288 24.80 1.27 16.72
N MET A 289 25.21 0.42 15.76
CA MET A 289 24.55 -0.87 15.51
C MET A 289 25.50 -2.04 15.81
N PRO A 290 25.01 -3.11 16.45
CA PRO A 290 23.65 -3.27 16.98
C PRO A 290 23.43 -2.52 18.29
N THR A 291 22.19 -2.09 18.56
CA THR A 291 21.73 -1.58 19.87
C THR A 291 20.30 -2.05 20.11
N ARG A 292 20.05 -2.85 21.14
CA ARG A 292 18.67 -3.26 21.49
C ARG A 292 17.97 -2.12 22.25
N PRO A 293 16.63 -1.97 22.14
CA PRO A 293 15.91 -0.87 22.79
C PRO A 293 16.13 -0.75 24.31
N GLU A 294 16.19 -1.89 25.01
CA GLU A 294 16.44 -1.95 26.46
C GLU A 294 17.90 -1.69 26.85
N GLN A 295 18.81 -1.65 25.87
CA GLN A 295 20.25 -1.40 26.07
C GLN A 295 20.65 0.03 25.72
N ASP A 296 19.73 0.82 25.20
CA ASP A 296 19.96 2.20 24.84
C ASP A 296 20.30 3.06 26.08
N ALA A 297 21.49 3.65 26.08
CA ALA A 297 22.00 4.45 27.20
C ALA A 297 21.96 5.97 26.93
N GLN A 298 21.49 6.39 25.76
CA GLN A 298 21.47 7.80 25.39
C GLN A 298 20.47 8.59 26.24
N PRO A 299 20.77 9.85 26.58
CA PRO A 299 19.75 10.78 27.03
C PRO A 299 18.64 10.90 26.00
N ARG A 300 17.40 10.95 26.45
CA ARG A 300 16.21 11.13 25.60
C ARG A 300 15.76 12.58 25.72
N GLU A 301 15.37 13.19 24.60
CA GLU A 301 15.01 14.60 24.56
C GLU A 301 13.71 14.83 23.79
N LEU A 302 12.86 15.73 24.31
CA LEU A 302 11.71 16.26 23.58
C LEU A 302 12.15 17.43 22.71
N HIS A 303 11.84 17.32 21.43
CA HIS A 303 12.15 18.34 20.44
C HIS A 303 10.97 19.28 20.28
N ARG A 304 11.25 20.51 19.84
CA ARG A 304 10.27 21.59 19.75
C ARG A 304 8.92 21.17 19.15
N PRO A 305 7.80 21.75 19.61
CA PRO A 305 6.54 21.61 18.91
C PRO A 305 6.60 22.10 17.48
N SER A 306 5.76 21.54 16.62
CA SER A 306 5.60 21.98 15.24
C SER A 306 4.13 21.97 14.80
N THR A 307 3.79 22.83 13.84
CA THR A 307 2.45 22.88 13.24
C THR A 307 2.12 21.56 12.54
N ALA A 308 3.06 20.97 11.79
CA ALA A 308 2.86 19.69 11.12
C ALA A 308 2.51 18.55 12.10
N ALA A 309 3.30 18.40 13.18
CA ALA A 309 3.03 17.39 14.22
C ALA A 309 1.66 17.62 14.89
N THR A 310 1.33 18.88 15.17
CA THR A 310 0.06 19.23 15.81
C THR A 310 -1.13 18.87 14.91
N LEU A 311 -1.04 19.11 13.61
CA LEU A 311 -2.10 18.79 12.66
C LEU A 311 -2.19 17.29 12.35
N ASN A 312 -1.07 16.57 12.35
CA ASN A 312 -1.04 15.10 12.30
C ASN A 312 -1.77 14.50 13.51
N LEU A 313 -1.50 14.99 14.73
CA LEU A 313 -2.26 14.62 15.93
C LEU A 313 -3.75 14.94 15.76
N ALA A 314 -4.08 16.14 15.27
CA ALA A 314 -5.48 16.53 15.06
C ALA A 314 -6.23 15.58 14.12
N ALA A 315 -5.60 15.23 13.00
CA ALA A 315 -6.17 14.34 12.00
C ALA A 315 -6.36 12.90 12.53
N ALA A 316 -5.29 12.29 13.07
CA ALA A 316 -5.33 10.94 13.60
C ALA A 316 -6.31 10.81 14.79
N ALA A 317 -6.33 11.79 15.69
CA ALA A 317 -7.24 11.79 16.83
C ALA A 317 -8.71 12.06 16.43
N ALA A 318 -8.98 12.86 15.39
CA ALA A 318 -10.33 13.00 14.86
C ALA A 318 -10.83 11.68 14.25
N GLN A 319 -9.99 10.98 13.48
CA GLN A 319 -10.33 9.64 12.99
C GLN A 319 -10.55 8.64 14.12
N CYS A 320 -9.68 8.64 15.14
CA CYS A 320 -9.88 7.84 16.35
C CYS A 320 -11.28 8.06 16.93
N ALA A 321 -11.69 9.32 17.10
CA ALA A 321 -12.96 9.65 17.73
C ALA A 321 -14.19 9.03 17.04
N ARG A 322 -14.22 8.98 15.70
CA ARG A 322 -15.36 8.35 14.99
C ARG A 322 -15.25 6.83 14.93
N VAL A 323 -14.05 6.28 14.72
CA VAL A 323 -13.88 4.84 14.47
C VAL A 323 -13.93 4.03 15.76
N PHE A 324 -13.39 4.56 16.87
CA PHE A 324 -13.34 3.86 18.16
C PHE A 324 -14.61 3.99 18.98
N ARG A 325 -15.51 4.95 18.68
CA ARG A 325 -16.71 5.19 19.50
C ARG A 325 -17.59 3.95 19.75
N PRO A 326 -17.76 3.00 18.82
CA PRO A 326 -18.51 1.76 19.08
C PRO A 326 -17.80 0.77 20.03
N TYR A 327 -16.50 0.92 20.26
CA TYR A 327 -15.67 -0.03 21.01
C TYR A 327 -15.18 0.56 22.35
N ASP A 328 -14.82 1.85 22.37
CA ASP A 328 -14.37 2.59 23.55
C ASP A 328 -14.81 4.07 23.44
N ALA A 329 -16.00 4.37 23.97
CA ALA A 329 -16.56 5.72 23.92
C ALA A 329 -15.71 6.75 24.71
N ALA A 330 -15.07 6.32 25.81
CA ALA A 330 -14.24 7.21 26.62
C ALA A 330 -12.94 7.57 25.90
N LEU A 331 -12.30 6.62 25.22
CA LEU A 331 -11.19 6.89 24.33
C LEU A 331 -11.61 7.81 23.18
N ALA A 332 -12.75 7.53 22.55
CA ALA A 332 -13.26 8.37 21.46
C ALA A 332 -13.46 9.84 21.87
N ASP A 333 -14.00 10.08 23.07
CA ASP A 333 -14.19 11.44 23.60
C ASP A 333 -12.85 12.11 23.92
N ARG A 334 -11.87 11.38 24.47
CA ARG A 334 -10.49 11.89 24.68
C ARG A 334 -9.82 12.25 23.35
N CYS A 335 -9.92 11.38 22.35
CA CYS A 335 -9.41 11.60 21.01
C CYS A 335 -10.02 12.87 20.38
N LEU A 336 -11.35 13.05 20.47
CA LEU A 336 -11.99 14.25 19.91
C LEU A 336 -11.54 15.53 20.63
N SER A 337 -11.39 15.48 21.95
CA SER A 337 -10.89 16.61 22.73
C SER A 337 -9.46 16.97 22.35
N ALA A 338 -8.56 15.98 22.26
CA ALA A 338 -7.18 16.17 21.82
C ALA A 338 -7.12 16.78 20.41
N ALA A 339 -7.95 16.28 19.47
CA ALA A 339 -8.02 16.76 18.10
C ALA A 339 -8.43 18.24 18.02
N ARG A 340 -9.47 18.62 18.76
CA ARG A 340 -9.95 20.02 18.81
C ARG A 340 -8.93 20.97 19.42
N ARG A 341 -8.25 20.56 20.51
CA ARG A 341 -7.18 21.37 21.10
C ARG A 341 -6.00 21.55 20.15
N ALA A 342 -5.61 20.47 19.46
CA ALA A 342 -4.54 20.49 18.48
C ALA A 342 -4.87 21.43 17.31
N TRP A 343 -6.08 21.32 16.74
CA TRP A 343 -6.56 22.23 15.70
C TRP A 343 -6.50 23.71 16.13
N THR A 344 -7.05 24.02 17.30
CA THR A 344 -7.06 25.40 17.83
C THR A 344 -5.64 25.93 18.03
N ALA A 345 -4.74 25.11 18.60
CA ALA A 345 -3.35 25.50 18.83
C ALA A 345 -2.57 25.69 17.52
N ALA A 346 -2.77 24.81 16.53
CA ALA A 346 -2.16 24.92 15.21
C ALA A 346 -2.60 26.20 14.48
N ARG A 347 -3.89 26.56 14.55
CA ARG A 347 -4.39 27.83 13.97
C ARG A 347 -3.77 29.06 14.64
N ALA A 348 -3.49 28.99 15.94
CA ALA A 348 -2.78 30.06 16.66
C ALA A 348 -1.28 30.10 16.34
N ASN A 349 -0.70 29.00 15.87
CA ASN A 349 0.72 28.85 15.55
C ASN A 349 0.91 28.20 14.16
N PRO A 350 0.49 28.86 13.06
CA PRO A 350 0.37 28.22 11.75
C PRO A 350 1.69 28.02 11.02
N ALA A 351 2.79 28.58 11.54
CA ALA A 351 4.10 28.60 10.88
C ALA A 351 5.24 28.22 11.84
N LEU A 352 4.99 27.27 12.75
CA LEU A 352 6.00 26.73 13.66
C LEU A 352 6.59 25.46 13.07
N TYR A 353 7.70 25.57 12.34
CA TYR A 353 8.27 24.44 11.59
C TYR A 353 9.36 23.70 12.38
N ALA A 354 9.47 22.40 12.14
CA ALA A 354 10.62 21.61 12.56
C ALA A 354 11.79 21.88 11.59
N PRO A 355 12.99 22.25 12.07
CA PRO A 355 14.10 22.59 11.20
C PRO A 355 14.87 21.35 10.76
N ASP A 356 15.28 21.28 9.49
CA ASP A 356 16.12 20.19 8.95
C ASP A 356 17.48 20.06 9.66
N SER A 357 17.95 21.14 10.30
CA SER A 357 19.18 21.11 11.09
C SER A 357 19.06 20.29 12.38
N ASP A 358 17.84 20.01 12.84
CA ASP A 358 17.58 19.19 14.03
C ASP A 358 17.54 17.71 13.64
N SER A 359 18.69 17.15 13.25
CA SER A 359 18.86 15.79 12.70
C SER A 359 19.93 14.96 13.43
N THR A 360 20.33 15.38 14.63
CA THR A 360 21.26 14.62 15.48
C THR A 360 20.47 13.70 16.41
N GLY A 361 20.80 12.41 16.43
CA GLY A 361 20.14 11.42 17.29
C GLY A 361 18.75 10.95 16.81
N GLY A 362 18.21 11.57 15.78
CA GLY A 362 16.96 11.16 15.14
C GLY A 362 16.67 11.96 13.87
N GLY A 363 15.76 11.46 13.03
CA GLY A 363 15.37 12.09 11.77
C GLY A 363 14.73 13.48 11.98
N ALA A 364 14.97 14.43 11.08
CA ALA A 364 14.44 15.78 11.23
C ALA A 364 12.93 15.87 10.98
N TYR A 365 12.43 15.14 9.98
CA TYR A 365 11.04 15.23 9.49
C TYR A 365 10.56 16.68 9.30
N GLY A 366 11.47 17.54 8.82
CA GLY A 366 11.20 18.95 8.59
C GLY A 366 10.27 19.17 7.40
N ASP A 367 9.27 20.02 7.60
CA ASP A 367 8.43 20.56 6.53
C ASP A 367 8.07 22.02 6.83
N THR A 368 8.08 22.84 5.78
CA THR A 368 7.75 24.27 5.82
C THR A 368 6.44 24.60 5.10
N LYS A 369 5.74 23.59 4.58
CA LYS A 369 4.55 23.71 3.76
C LYS A 369 3.36 22.99 4.41
N VAL A 370 2.97 23.46 5.60
CA VAL A 370 1.94 22.78 6.42
C VAL A 370 0.48 22.99 5.97
N THR A 371 0.27 23.55 4.77
CA THR A 371 -1.08 23.90 4.29
C THR A 371 -1.92 22.68 3.94
N ASP A 372 -1.28 21.58 3.57
CA ASP A 372 -1.95 20.31 3.31
C ASP A 372 -2.29 19.55 4.59
N GLU A 373 -1.48 19.66 5.64
CA GLU A 373 -1.83 19.14 6.96
C GLU A 373 -3.05 19.88 7.53
N PHE A 374 -3.16 21.19 7.30
CA PHE A 374 -4.36 21.95 7.68
C PHE A 374 -5.59 21.42 6.94
N TYR A 375 -5.45 21.14 5.65
CA TYR A 375 -6.53 20.56 4.84
C TYR A 375 -6.92 19.17 5.33
N TRP A 376 -5.95 18.29 5.59
CA TRP A 376 -6.18 16.94 6.07
C TRP A 376 -6.84 16.93 7.46
N ALA A 377 -6.30 17.69 8.42
CA ALA A 377 -6.89 17.78 9.77
C ALA A 377 -8.33 18.32 9.72
N ALA A 378 -8.59 19.35 8.90
CA ALA A 378 -9.94 19.87 8.70
C ALA A 378 -10.88 18.82 8.09
N ALA A 379 -10.42 18.04 7.11
CA ALA A 379 -11.19 16.96 6.50
C ALA A 379 -11.58 15.88 7.52
N GLU A 380 -10.64 15.45 8.38
CA GLU A 380 -10.91 14.46 9.43
C GLU A 380 -11.86 15.00 10.49
N LEU A 381 -11.64 16.23 10.97
CA LEU A 381 -12.51 16.88 11.95
C LEU A 381 -13.92 17.07 11.39
N TYR A 382 -14.05 17.49 10.13
CA TYR A 382 -15.33 17.64 9.47
C TYR A 382 -16.06 16.31 9.30
N ALA A 383 -15.38 15.27 8.78
CA ALA A 383 -15.97 13.94 8.64
C ALA A 383 -16.41 13.33 9.99
N THR A 384 -15.75 13.71 11.09
CA THR A 384 -16.04 13.24 12.44
C THR A 384 -17.17 13.99 13.12
N THR A 385 -17.28 15.31 12.90
CA THR A 385 -18.17 16.19 13.69
C THR A 385 -19.33 16.78 12.91
N GLY A 386 -19.20 16.92 11.59
CA GLY A 386 -20.14 17.66 10.75
C GLY A 386 -20.15 19.18 10.98
N ASP A 387 -19.23 19.72 11.79
CA ASP A 387 -19.20 21.14 12.15
C ASP A 387 -18.84 22.02 10.94
N SER A 388 -19.56 23.14 10.78
CA SER A 388 -19.37 24.07 9.68
C SER A 388 -18.00 24.74 9.69
N ASP A 389 -17.39 24.95 10.86
CA ASP A 389 -16.08 25.60 10.93
C ASP A 389 -14.99 24.76 10.24
N TYR A 390 -15.06 23.43 10.36
CA TYR A 390 -14.14 22.53 9.66
C TYR A 390 -14.51 22.34 8.19
N ARG A 391 -15.82 22.34 7.86
CA ARG A 391 -16.27 22.37 6.47
C ARG A 391 -15.69 23.58 5.74
N ASP A 392 -15.78 24.75 6.35
CA ASP A 392 -15.34 26.01 5.75
C ASP A 392 -13.81 26.00 5.61
N ALA A 393 -13.07 25.52 6.62
CA ALA A 393 -11.63 25.30 6.51
C ALA A 393 -11.24 24.31 5.39
N VAL A 394 -12.05 23.27 5.15
CA VAL A 394 -11.89 22.37 4.00
C VAL A 394 -12.13 23.12 2.70
N THR A 395 -13.26 23.82 2.54
CA THR A 395 -13.65 24.41 1.25
C THR A 395 -12.85 25.65 0.89
N ASP A 396 -12.34 26.39 1.87
CA ASP A 396 -11.48 27.57 1.68
C ASP A 396 -10.03 27.19 1.37
N SER A 397 -9.63 25.95 1.65
CA SER A 397 -8.28 25.47 1.34
C SER A 397 -8.09 25.32 -0.17
N SER A 398 -6.95 25.81 -0.67
CA SER A 398 -6.54 25.61 -2.07
C SER A 398 -6.41 24.13 -2.44
N TRP A 399 -6.12 23.26 -1.46
CA TRP A 399 -6.04 21.81 -1.66
C TRP A 399 -7.38 21.16 -1.99
N HIS A 400 -8.51 21.81 -1.66
CA HIS A 400 -9.85 21.30 -1.96
C HIS A 400 -10.24 21.37 -3.43
N THR A 401 -9.54 22.17 -4.24
CA THR A 401 -9.73 22.23 -5.69
C THR A 401 -8.43 22.02 -6.47
N SER A 402 -7.28 21.98 -5.81
CA SER A 402 -5.99 21.73 -6.44
C SER A 402 -5.97 20.40 -7.23
N PRO A 403 -5.48 20.41 -8.49
CA PRO A 403 -5.28 19.18 -9.27
C PRO A 403 -4.11 18.35 -8.75
N THR A 404 -3.23 18.91 -7.91
CA THR A 404 -2.04 18.24 -7.37
C THR A 404 -2.21 17.79 -5.92
N ALA A 405 -3.45 17.70 -5.41
CA ALA A 405 -3.72 17.11 -4.10
C ALA A 405 -3.27 15.64 -4.01
N PHE A 406 -3.21 14.96 -5.16
CA PHE A 406 -2.44 13.73 -5.35
C PHE A 406 -1.16 14.11 -6.10
N SER A 407 -0.03 14.07 -5.41
CA SER A 407 1.28 14.33 -6.01
C SER A 407 1.66 13.21 -6.98
N ASP A 408 2.45 13.55 -8.01
CA ASP A 408 3.01 12.53 -8.90
C ASP A 408 3.97 11.59 -8.17
N TYR A 409 4.56 12.02 -7.06
CA TYR A 409 5.47 11.25 -6.21
C TYR A 409 4.77 10.47 -5.08
N GLY A 410 3.44 10.40 -5.13
CA GLY A 410 2.62 9.82 -4.07
C GLY A 410 2.43 10.74 -2.87
N PHE A 411 1.59 10.32 -1.92
CA PHE A 411 1.44 11.00 -0.64
C PHE A 411 2.39 10.41 0.40
N GLY A 412 2.71 11.18 1.43
CA GLY A 412 3.67 10.77 2.44
C GLY A 412 3.64 11.67 3.67
N TRP A 413 4.65 11.53 4.52
CA TRP A 413 4.74 12.24 5.80
C TRP A 413 4.80 13.78 5.65
N ALA A 414 5.25 14.29 4.50
CA ALA A 414 5.30 15.73 4.17
C ALA A 414 4.27 16.18 3.11
N ASP A 415 3.49 15.24 2.55
CA ASP A 415 2.50 15.54 1.50
C ASP A 415 1.20 14.83 1.86
N THR A 416 0.36 15.50 2.64
CA THR A 416 -0.79 14.90 3.33
C THR A 416 -2.15 15.26 2.72
N ALA A 417 -2.17 16.10 1.67
CA ALA A 417 -3.42 16.54 1.03
C ALA A 417 -4.29 15.38 0.52
N ALA A 418 -3.65 14.34 -0.01
CA ALA A 418 -4.33 13.15 -0.51
C ALA A 418 -5.14 12.46 0.60
N LEU A 419 -4.67 12.46 1.84
CA LEU A 419 -5.35 11.82 2.97
C LEU A 419 -6.71 12.50 3.22
N GLY A 420 -6.75 13.84 3.22
CA GLY A 420 -7.98 14.61 3.30
C GLY A 420 -8.95 14.32 2.13
N ARG A 421 -8.43 14.18 0.90
CA ARG A 421 -9.25 13.80 -0.27
C ARG A 421 -9.85 12.41 -0.13
N LEU A 422 -9.06 11.44 0.31
CA LEU A 422 -9.51 10.06 0.51
C LEU A 422 -10.61 9.99 1.58
N THR A 423 -10.45 10.71 2.69
CA THR A 423 -11.49 10.79 3.73
C THR A 423 -12.77 11.43 3.21
N LEU A 424 -12.70 12.59 2.56
CA LEU A 424 -13.89 13.27 2.02
C LEU A 424 -14.59 12.47 0.90
N ALA A 425 -13.85 11.66 0.15
CA ALA A 425 -14.39 10.81 -0.89
C ALA A 425 -15.16 9.59 -0.36
N THR A 426 -14.71 9.02 0.77
CA THR A 426 -15.10 7.69 1.23
C THR A 426 -15.92 7.68 2.53
N VAL A 427 -15.71 8.65 3.43
CA VAL A 427 -16.44 8.76 4.69
C VAL A 427 -17.71 9.61 4.49
N PRO A 428 -18.90 9.17 4.94
CA PRO A 428 -20.10 9.99 4.87
C PRO A 428 -19.91 11.35 5.54
N ASN A 429 -20.24 12.42 4.83
CA ASN A 429 -20.10 13.79 5.31
C ASN A 429 -21.13 14.71 4.62
N GLY A 430 -21.28 15.94 5.12
CA GLY A 430 -22.29 16.89 4.66
C GLY A 430 -21.87 17.79 3.48
N LEU A 431 -20.80 17.46 2.74
CA LEU A 431 -20.43 18.26 1.55
C LEU A 431 -21.60 18.27 0.54
N PRO A 432 -21.78 19.39 -0.21
CA PRO A 432 -22.68 19.40 -1.36
C PRO A 432 -22.35 18.24 -2.32
N ALA A 433 -23.37 17.63 -2.92
CA ALA A 433 -23.18 16.47 -3.80
C ALA A 433 -22.18 16.76 -4.93
N SER A 434 -22.24 17.94 -5.54
CA SER A 434 -21.29 18.39 -6.56
C SER A 434 -19.85 18.45 -6.07
N ASP A 435 -19.63 18.85 -4.82
CA ASP A 435 -18.30 18.94 -4.22
C ASP A 435 -17.75 17.55 -3.91
N ARG A 436 -18.59 16.68 -3.34
CA ARG A 436 -18.23 15.28 -3.11
C ARG A 436 -17.91 14.56 -4.43
N ASP A 437 -18.71 14.80 -5.48
CA ASP A 437 -18.49 14.17 -6.78
C ASP A 437 -17.20 14.70 -7.44
N ARG A 438 -16.85 15.99 -7.27
CA ARG A 438 -15.54 16.55 -7.67
C ARG A 438 -14.38 15.92 -6.89
N VAL A 439 -14.52 15.76 -5.57
CA VAL A 439 -13.50 15.10 -4.74
C VAL A 439 -13.29 13.65 -5.21
N ARG A 440 -14.36 12.89 -5.43
CA ARG A 440 -14.28 11.51 -5.96
C ARG A 440 -13.66 11.46 -7.36
N ALA A 441 -14.00 12.41 -8.23
CA ALA A 441 -13.39 12.52 -9.55
C ALA A 441 -11.88 12.77 -9.47
N SER A 442 -11.39 13.51 -8.48
CA SER A 442 -9.94 13.71 -8.28
C SER A 442 -9.21 12.42 -7.89
N VAL A 443 -9.84 11.55 -7.09
CA VAL A 443 -9.30 10.21 -6.76
C VAL A 443 -9.19 9.36 -8.02
N THR A 444 -10.27 9.30 -8.80
CA THR A 444 -10.32 8.53 -10.05
C THR A 444 -9.32 9.07 -11.09
N ALA A 445 -9.15 10.39 -11.18
CA ALA A 445 -8.20 11.01 -12.10
C ALA A 445 -6.74 10.69 -11.71
N ALA A 446 -6.40 10.73 -10.42
CA ALA A 446 -5.09 10.31 -9.93
C ALA A 446 -4.83 8.83 -10.25
N ALA A 447 -5.80 7.96 -9.96
CA ALA A 447 -5.75 6.54 -10.28
C ALA A 447 -5.56 6.27 -11.78
N ASP A 448 -6.21 7.03 -12.66
CA ASP A 448 -6.01 6.95 -14.11
C ASP A 448 -4.59 7.37 -14.53
N GLY A 449 -4.05 8.41 -13.90
CA GLY A 449 -2.65 8.81 -14.07
C GLY A 449 -1.68 7.71 -13.67
N TYR A 450 -1.89 7.06 -12.53
CA TYR A 450 -1.07 5.93 -12.08
C TYR A 450 -1.14 4.75 -13.04
N LEU A 451 -2.34 4.35 -13.50
CA LEU A 451 -2.49 3.29 -14.49
C LEU A 451 -1.80 3.61 -15.82
N SER A 452 -1.84 4.87 -16.26
CA SER A 452 -1.11 5.32 -17.46
C SER A 452 0.40 5.15 -17.25
N ARG A 453 0.93 5.59 -16.11
CA ARG A 453 2.36 5.45 -15.78
C ARG A 453 2.79 3.98 -15.73
N MET A 454 2.01 3.12 -15.09
CA MET A 454 2.26 1.68 -15.07
C MET A 454 2.27 1.11 -16.49
N ALA A 455 1.33 1.53 -17.33
CA ALA A 455 1.22 1.12 -18.73
C ALA A 455 2.30 1.70 -19.65
N ASP A 456 3.16 2.61 -19.18
CA ASP A 456 4.29 3.16 -19.93
C ASP A 456 5.65 2.61 -19.44
N GLN A 457 5.67 1.87 -18.32
CA GLN A 457 6.88 1.32 -17.74
C GLN A 457 7.02 -0.20 -17.96
N GLY A 458 8.24 -0.68 -17.98
CA GLY A 458 8.59 -2.10 -18.18
C GLY A 458 8.19 -2.99 -17.00
N TYR A 459 8.13 -2.41 -15.80
CA TYR A 459 7.84 -3.10 -14.54
C TYR A 459 6.48 -2.75 -13.92
N ALA A 460 5.65 -1.97 -14.64
CA ALA A 460 4.29 -1.61 -14.23
C ALA A 460 4.22 -1.00 -12.82
N VAL A 461 5.12 -0.07 -12.50
CA VAL A 461 5.16 0.65 -11.22
C VAL A 461 4.45 2.01 -11.34
N PRO A 462 3.67 2.47 -10.33
CA PRO A 462 2.87 3.69 -10.44
C PRO A 462 3.64 5.00 -10.23
N VAL A 463 4.93 4.96 -9.86
CA VAL A 463 5.76 6.18 -9.65
C VAL A 463 6.38 6.67 -10.96
N PRO A 464 6.70 7.96 -11.11
CA PRO A 464 7.39 8.47 -12.30
C PRO A 464 8.82 7.91 -12.44
N ALA A 465 9.44 8.10 -13.60
CA ALA A 465 10.78 7.59 -13.90
C ALA A 465 11.87 8.11 -12.95
N ASP A 466 11.69 9.31 -12.41
CA ASP A 466 12.52 9.97 -11.39
C ASP A 466 11.98 9.78 -9.96
N GLY A 467 10.94 8.96 -9.78
CA GLY A 467 10.27 8.67 -8.50
C GLY A 467 11.00 7.68 -7.58
N TYR A 468 12.30 7.48 -7.77
CA TYR A 468 13.14 6.58 -6.96
C TYR A 468 13.99 7.38 -5.98
N PHE A 469 13.34 7.79 -4.89
CA PHE A 469 13.89 8.53 -3.75
C PHE A 469 13.89 7.67 -2.47
N TRP A 470 14.42 8.19 -1.36
CA TRP A 470 14.41 7.52 -0.07
C TRP A 470 12.99 7.18 0.38
N GLY A 471 12.66 5.88 0.46
CA GLY A 471 11.31 5.43 0.82
C GLY A 471 10.35 5.31 -0.38
N SER A 472 10.88 5.22 -1.61
CA SER A 472 10.10 5.06 -2.84
C SER A 472 9.10 3.89 -2.79
N ASN A 473 9.41 2.79 -2.11
CA ASN A 473 8.45 1.68 -1.94
C ASN A 473 7.23 2.08 -1.10
N GLY A 474 7.38 3.00 -0.15
CA GLY A 474 6.26 3.56 0.60
C GLY A 474 5.31 4.35 -0.30
N ALA A 475 5.87 5.15 -1.23
CA ALA A 475 5.09 5.88 -2.24
C ALA A 475 4.38 4.93 -3.21
N VAL A 476 5.08 3.89 -3.68
CA VAL A 476 4.51 2.82 -4.51
C VAL A 476 3.30 2.18 -3.83
N ALA A 477 3.43 1.80 -2.55
CA ALA A 477 2.32 1.24 -1.78
C ALA A 477 1.20 2.27 -1.56
N GLY A 478 1.52 3.54 -1.32
CA GLY A 478 0.55 4.63 -1.19
C GLY A 478 -0.28 4.86 -2.47
N ASP A 479 0.35 4.87 -3.65
CA ASP A 479 -0.36 5.01 -4.93
C ASP A 479 -1.31 3.83 -5.17
N ALA A 480 -0.93 2.62 -4.73
CA ALA A 480 -1.81 1.44 -4.78
C ALA A 480 -3.06 1.58 -3.90
N ILE A 481 -2.99 2.33 -2.78
CA ILE A 481 -4.17 2.67 -1.97
C ILE A 481 -5.13 3.55 -2.77
N VAL A 482 -4.62 4.54 -3.50
CA VAL A 482 -5.45 5.41 -4.34
C VAL A 482 -6.12 4.62 -5.45
N LEU A 483 -5.40 3.71 -6.10
CA LEU A 483 -5.97 2.76 -7.07
C LEU A 483 -7.09 1.93 -6.42
N ALA A 484 -6.82 1.28 -5.29
CA ALA A 484 -7.81 0.47 -4.60
C ALA A 484 -9.09 1.26 -4.25
N VAL A 485 -8.96 2.47 -3.70
CA VAL A 485 -10.09 3.35 -3.37
C VAL A 485 -10.85 3.78 -4.64
N ALA A 486 -10.16 4.12 -5.74
CA ALA A 486 -10.82 4.40 -7.01
C ALA A 486 -11.63 3.19 -7.52
N GLY A 487 -11.11 1.98 -7.34
CA GLY A 487 -11.82 0.73 -7.60
C GLY A 487 -13.13 0.61 -6.82
N GLU A 488 -13.12 0.94 -5.53
CA GLU A 488 -14.32 0.89 -4.69
C GLU A 488 -15.35 1.96 -5.04
N LEU A 489 -14.89 3.17 -5.35
CA LEU A 489 -15.77 4.28 -5.71
C LEU A 489 -16.46 4.06 -7.05
N THR A 490 -15.81 3.36 -7.98
CA THR A 490 -16.28 3.21 -9.37
C THR A 490 -16.81 1.83 -9.72
N GLY A 491 -16.41 0.80 -8.97
CA GLY A 491 -16.63 -0.61 -9.33
C GLY A 491 -15.81 -1.08 -10.54
N ASN A 492 -14.82 -0.30 -11.00
CA ASN A 492 -14.03 -0.65 -12.18
C ASN A 492 -12.80 -1.50 -11.82
N GLU A 493 -12.81 -2.76 -12.26
CA GLU A 493 -11.79 -3.77 -11.95
C GLU A 493 -10.38 -3.40 -12.43
N ARG A 494 -10.23 -2.45 -13.38
CA ARG A 494 -8.91 -2.00 -13.83
C ARG A 494 -8.07 -1.43 -12.69
N TYR A 495 -8.71 -0.80 -11.70
CA TYR A 495 -8.00 -0.22 -10.57
C TYR A 495 -7.54 -1.28 -9.58
N ARG A 496 -8.38 -2.29 -9.31
CA ARG A 496 -7.96 -3.47 -8.54
C ARG A 496 -6.80 -4.20 -9.22
N THR A 497 -6.86 -4.33 -10.54
CA THR A 497 -5.76 -4.88 -11.35
C THR A 497 -4.46 -4.09 -11.12
N GLY A 498 -4.51 -2.76 -11.20
CA GLY A 498 -3.36 -1.91 -10.92
C GLY A 498 -2.83 -2.07 -9.50
N ALA A 499 -3.70 -2.02 -8.49
CA ALA A 499 -3.30 -2.18 -7.09
C ALA A 499 -2.61 -3.54 -6.82
N LEU A 500 -3.11 -4.63 -7.43
CA LEU A 500 -2.49 -5.95 -7.32
C LEU A 500 -1.17 -6.05 -8.10
N GLU A 501 -1.06 -5.42 -9.27
CA GLU A 501 0.18 -5.41 -10.04
C GLU A 501 1.29 -4.61 -9.33
N THR A 502 0.93 -3.64 -8.48
CA THR A 502 1.89 -2.98 -7.58
C THR A 502 2.48 -3.95 -6.54
N MET A 503 1.71 -4.93 -6.06
CA MET A 503 2.26 -6.00 -5.20
C MET A 503 3.29 -6.85 -5.94
N ASP A 504 3.12 -7.09 -7.24
CA ASP A 504 4.11 -7.82 -8.03
C ASP A 504 5.46 -7.11 -8.03
N TYR A 505 5.47 -5.78 -8.17
CA TYR A 505 6.69 -4.97 -8.10
C TYR A 505 7.37 -5.10 -6.73
N LEU A 506 6.62 -4.94 -5.63
CA LEU A 506 7.15 -5.03 -4.27
C LEU A 506 7.69 -6.42 -3.94
N LEU A 507 7.13 -7.46 -4.56
CA LEU A 507 7.46 -8.87 -4.33
C LEU A 507 8.37 -9.47 -5.42
N GLY A 508 9.07 -8.65 -6.21
CA GLY A 508 10.18 -9.11 -7.05
C GLY A 508 10.02 -8.97 -8.56
N ARG A 509 8.90 -8.46 -9.07
CA ARG A 509 8.77 -8.03 -10.46
C ARG A 509 9.33 -6.61 -10.62
N ASN A 510 10.63 -6.48 -10.43
CA ASN A 510 11.36 -5.22 -10.56
C ASN A 510 12.74 -5.45 -11.22
N ALA A 511 13.45 -4.35 -11.49
CA ALA A 511 14.71 -4.32 -12.25
C ALA A 511 15.78 -5.29 -11.73
N ILE A 512 15.79 -5.54 -10.42
CA ILE A 512 16.80 -6.33 -9.71
C ILE A 512 16.27 -7.66 -9.17
N GLY A 513 15.02 -8.01 -9.50
CA GLY A 513 14.36 -9.23 -9.05
C GLY A 513 14.40 -9.40 -7.53
N GLN A 514 14.19 -8.33 -6.77
CA GLN A 514 14.25 -8.32 -5.31
C GLN A 514 12.84 -8.25 -4.73
N SER A 515 12.45 -9.19 -3.88
CA SER A 515 11.32 -8.90 -3.00
C SER A 515 11.79 -7.96 -1.88
N TYR A 516 11.18 -6.78 -1.80
CA TYR A 516 11.50 -5.77 -0.79
C TYR A 516 10.86 -6.07 0.57
N VAL A 517 10.03 -7.11 0.63
CA VAL A 517 9.36 -7.57 1.85
C VAL A 517 10.13 -8.75 2.43
N SER A 518 10.60 -8.62 3.66
CA SER A 518 11.32 -9.68 4.36
C SER A 518 10.47 -10.94 4.51
N GLY A 519 11.08 -12.12 4.34
CA GLY A 519 10.39 -13.41 4.48
C GLY A 519 9.43 -13.80 3.35
N TYR A 520 9.20 -12.94 2.36
CA TYR A 520 8.28 -13.19 1.25
C TYR A 520 9.02 -13.22 -0.10
N GLY A 521 9.07 -14.38 -0.74
CA GLY A 521 9.77 -14.60 -2.02
C GLY A 521 11.20 -15.16 -1.86
N GLU A 522 11.70 -15.83 -2.90
CA GLU A 522 12.96 -16.56 -2.92
C GLU A 522 14.19 -15.65 -2.67
N LYS A 523 14.11 -14.40 -3.17
CA LYS A 523 15.08 -13.34 -2.95
C LYS A 523 14.42 -12.16 -2.23
N SER A 524 13.97 -12.42 -1.00
CA SER A 524 13.47 -11.42 -0.04
C SER A 524 14.60 -10.65 0.62
N SER A 525 14.30 -9.43 1.11
CA SER A 525 15.23 -8.60 1.89
C SER A 525 15.53 -9.28 3.24
N ARG A 526 16.80 -9.27 3.66
CA ARG A 526 17.28 -9.97 4.87
C ARG A 526 18.12 -9.10 5.78
N ASN A 527 18.69 -8.00 5.30
CA ASN A 527 19.64 -7.17 6.02
C ASN A 527 19.16 -5.72 6.11
N GLN A 528 17.87 -5.52 6.36
CA GLN A 528 17.31 -4.18 6.48
C GLN A 528 18.01 -3.40 7.61
N HIS A 529 18.24 -2.10 7.38
CA HIS A 529 18.89 -1.22 8.36
C HIS A 529 18.00 -1.09 9.61
N HIS A 530 18.36 -1.81 10.67
CA HIS A 530 17.64 -1.82 11.93
C HIS A 530 18.57 -2.20 13.09
N ARG A 531 18.53 -1.46 14.20
CA ARG A 531 19.49 -1.65 15.33
C ARG A 531 19.41 -3.01 16.01
N PHE A 532 18.21 -3.59 16.13
CA PHE A 532 18.02 -4.93 16.70
C PHE A 532 18.07 -6.08 15.68
N TRP A 533 17.45 -5.96 14.50
CA TRP A 533 17.44 -7.00 13.46
C TRP A 533 18.74 -7.04 12.66
N ALA A 534 19.86 -7.18 13.37
CA ALA A 534 21.19 -6.90 12.88
C ALA A 534 22.04 -8.16 12.64
N HIS A 535 21.42 -9.25 12.18
CA HIS A 535 22.11 -10.52 11.94
C HIS A 535 23.39 -10.39 11.08
N GLN A 536 23.42 -9.45 10.11
CA GLN A 536 24.60 -9.22 9.27
C GLN A 536 25.82 -8.73 10.08
N LEU A 537 25.60 -8.01 11.18
CA LEU A 537 26.67 -7.53 12.06
C LEU A 537 26.94 -8.51 13.21
N ASP A 538 25.89 -9.14 13.74
CA ASP A 538 25.96 -10.09 14.84
C ASP A 538 25.00 -11.26 14.58
N ALA A 539 25.55 -12.44 14.27
CA ALA A 539 24.78 -13.64 13.94
C ALA A 539 23.93 -14.19 15.10
N SER A 540 24.08 -13.68 16.33
CA SER A 540 23.20 -14.00 17.45
C SER A 540 21.87 -13.23 17.43
N LEU A 541 21.80 -12.14 16.66
CA LEU A 541 20.60 -11.33 16.47
C LEU A 541 19.79 -11.80 15.26
N PRO A 542 18.47 -11.61 15.23
CA PRO A 542 17.64 -12.08 14.13
C PRO A 542 17.78 -11.21 12.88
N ASN A 543 17.44 -11.77 11.71
CA ASN A 543 17.06 -10.98 10.54
C ASN A 543 15.70 -10.28 10.79
N PRO A 544 15.30 -9.29 9.98
CA PRO A 544 13.98 -8.66 10.11
C PRO A 544 12.84 -9.70 10.10
N PRO A 545 11.80 -9.52 10.94
CA PRO A 545 10.65 -10.42 10.96
C PRO A 545 9.93 -10.35 9.63
N ALA A 546 9.29 -11.44 9.21
CA ALA A 546 8.55 -11.48 7.97
C ALA A 546 7.51 -10.35 7.89
N GLY A 547 7.34 -9.76 6.71
CA GLY A 547 6.37 -8.67 6.48
C GLY A 547 6.91 -7.25 6.71
N SER A 548 8.21 -7.06 6.92
CA SER A 548 8.83 -5.72 6.97
C SER A 548 9.25 -5.23 5.58
N LEU A 549 8.87 -4.00 5.23
CA LEU A 549 9.13 -3.37 3.94
C LEU A 549 10.41 -2.53 3.98
N ALA A 550 11.33 -2.81 3.07
CA ALA A 550 12.49 -1.96 2.83
C ALA A 550 12.08 -0.66 2.10
N GLY A 551 12.74 0.45 2.43
CA GLY A 551 12.50 1.77 1.81
C GLY A 551 12.54 1.78 0.28
N GLY A 552 13.41 0.95 -0.32
CA GLY A 552 13.45 0.72 -1.77
C GLY A 552 14.51 1.53 -2.51
N PRO A 553 14.50 1.48 -3.85
CA PRO A 553 15.54 2.13 -4.64
C PRO A 553 15.56 3.65 -4.43
N ASN A 554 16.76 4.18 -4.25
CA ASN A 554 17.02 5.61 -4.07
C ASN A 554 18.22 6.03 -4.93
N SER A 555 17.92 6.71 -6.03
CA SER A 555 18.92 7.15 -7.00
C SER A 555 19.84 8.27 -6.51
N ALA A 556 19.54 8.90 -5.36
CA ALA A 556 20.36 9.94 -4.78
C ALA A 556 21.57 9.40 -3.97
N LEU A 557 21.62 8.08 -3.70
CA LEU A 557 22.74 7.40 -3.02
C LEU A 557 23.15 8.14 -1.74
N GLN A 558 22.23 8.24 -0.78
CA GLN A 558 22.37 9.14 0.39
C GLN A 558 23.05 8.50 1.60
N ASP A 559 23.68 7.35 1.40
CA ASP A 559 24.48 6.65 2.40
C ASP A 559 25.80 6.13 1.82
N PRO A 560 26.86 5.95 2.65
CA PRO A 560 28.16 5.52 2.17
C PRO A 560 28.15 4.18 1.43
N VAL A 561 27.31 3.23 1.85
CA VAL A 561 27.23 1.90 1.24
C VAL A 561 26.60 2.00 -0.16
N ALA A 562 25.55 2.78 -0.32
CA ALA A 562 24.91 3.06 -1.60
C ALA A 562 25.86 3.82 -2.53
N GLN A 563 26.60 4.82 -2.03
CA GLN A 563 27.59 5.55 -2.82
C GLN A 563 28.70 4.64 -3.34
N GLU A 564 29.20 3.74 -2.50
CA GLU A 564 30.26 2.81 -2.86
C GLU A 564 29.77 1.73 -3.82
N LYS A 565 28.64 1.09 -3.51
CA LYS A 565 28.20 -0.15 -4.17
C LYS A 565 27.22 0.05 -5.31
N LEU A 566 26.57 1.21 -5.42
CA LEU A 566 25.52 1.49 -6.41
C LEU A 566 25.88 2.65 -7.35
N ALA A 567 27.11 3.17 -7.33
CA ALA A 567 27.53 4.20 -8.28
C ALA A 567 27.24 3.78 -9.74
N GLY A 568 26.45 4.60 -10.45
CA GLY A 568 26.06 4.35 -11.84
C GLY A 568 24.88 3.39 -12.04
N CYS A 569 24.19 2.97 -10.97
CA CYS A 569 22.92 2.25 -11.08
C CYS A 569 21.89 3.05 -11.90
N ALA A 570 21.04 2.33 -12.64
CA ALA A 570 19.80 2.91 -13.14
C ALA A 570 18.84 3.17 -11.97
N PRO A 571 17.99 4.21 -11.98
CA PRO A 571 17.16 4.60 -10.84
C PRO A 571 16.40 3.45 -10.16
N ALA A 572 15.73 2.60 -10.95
CA ALA A 572 14.95 1.46 -10.46
C ALA A 572 15.80 0.29 -9.93
N ALA A 573 17.12 0.36 -10.11
CA ALA A 573 18.10 -0.62 -9.66
C ALA A 573 19.00 -0.09 -8.53
N CYS A 574 18.80 1.15 -8.07
CA CYS A 574 19.58 1.78 -7.00
C CYS A 574 19.14 1.32 -5.60
N TYR A 575 19.20 0.00 -5.35
CA TYR A 575 18.91 -0.62 -4.07
C TYR A 575 19.94 -1.70 -3.74
N ILE A 576 20.26 -1.86 -2.45
CA ILE A 576 21.08 -2.97 -1.97
C ILE A 576 20.57 -3.51 -0.64
N ASP A 577 20.49 -4.84 -0.52
CA ASP A 577 20.11 -5.51 0.73
C ASP A 577 21.32 -5.62 1.69
N ASP A 578 21.69 -4.50 2.28
CA ASP A 578 22.83 -4.34 3.18
C ASP A 578 22.45 -3.46 4.38
N ILE A 579 22.82 -3.88 5.59
CA ILE A 579 22.46 -3.20 6.84
C ILE A 579 23.09 -1.82 6.93
N GLY A 580 24.19 -1.56 6.23
CA GLY A 580 24.79 -0.23 6.18
C GLY A 580 24.08 0.75 5.25
N SER A 581 23.14 0.28 4.40
CA SER A 581 22.43 1.13 3.44
C SER A 581 21.10 1.65 4.00
N TYR A 582 21.17 2.60 4.92
CA TYR A 582 19.98 3.22 5.48
C TYR A 582 19.13 3.96 4.43
N SER A 583 19.73 4.50 3.37
CA SER A 583 18.97 5.29 2.38
C SER A 583 18.22 4.47 1.34
N THR A 584 18.46 3.15 1.27
CA THR A 584 17.77 2.22 0.36
C THR A 584 17.08 1.05 1.07
N ASN A 585 17.57 0.65 2.25
CA ASN A 585 17.20 -0.62 2.89
C ASN A 585 16.80 -0.48 4.36
N GLU A 586 16.50 0.72 4.85
CA GLU A 586 15.86 0.88 6.16
C GLU A 586 14.41 0.35 6.17
N VAL A 587 13.80 0.26 7.36
CA VAL A 587 12.37 0.02 7.57
C VAL A 587 11.73 1.24 8.21
N ALA A 588 10.42 1.45 8.04
CA ALA A 588 9.72 2.51 8.76
C ALA A 588 8.21 2.24 8.92
N VAL A 589 7.60 2.78 9.97
CA VAL A 589 6.16 2.70 10.24
C VAL A 589 5.32 3.22 9.08
N ASN A 590 5.75 4.30 8.42
CA ASN A 590 5.03 4.89 7.29
C ASN A 590 5.22 4.13 5.96
N TRP A 591 6.14 3.17 5.91
CA TRP A 591 6.28 2.25 4.77
C TRP A 591 5.53 0.94 5.02
N ASN A 592 5.59 0.44 6.26
CA ASN A 592 4.84 -0.77 6.62
C ASN A 592 3.33 -0.54 6.72
N ALA A 593 2.87 0.66 7.06
CA ALA A 593 1.44 0.97 7.17
C ALA A 593 0.71 0.85 5.81
N PRO A 594 1.21 1.44 4.70
CA PRO A 594 0.59 1.24 3.41
C PRO A 594 0.80 -0.19 2.87
N LEU A 595 1.89 -0.90 3.22
CA LEU A 595 2.02 -2.33 2.91
C LEU A 595 0.93 -3.15 3.61
N ALA A 596 0.72 -2.94 4.91
CA ALA A 596 -0.30 -3.66 5.67
C ALA A 596 -1.71 -3.38 5.12
N TRP A 597 -1.99 -2.12 4.78
CA TRP A 597 -3.23 -1.73 4.11
C TRP A 597 -3.42 -2.47 2.79
N LEU A 598 -2.39 -2.48 1.94
CA LEU A 598 -2.45 -3.11 0.61
C LEU A 598 -2.52 -4.63 0.70
N ALA A 599 -1.81 -5.25 1.64
CA ALA A 599 -1.88 -6.69 1.89
C ALA A 599 -3.27 -7.10 2.39
N ALA A 600 -3.89 -6.30 3.24
CA ALA A 600 -5.28 -6.52 3.65
C ALA A 600 -6.24 -6.46 2.46
N TYR A 601 -6.14 -5.42 1.63
CA TYR A 601 -6.94 -5.27 0.41
C TYR A 601 -6.70 -6.41 -0.59
N ALA A 602 -5.44 -6.81 -0.81
CA ALA A 602 -5.10 -7.88 -1.74
C ALA A 602 -5.55 -9.26 -1.24
N ALA A 603 -5.59 -9.47 0.08
CA ALA A 603 -6.15 -10.68 0.69
C ALA A 603 -7.67 -10.75 0.61
N GLU A 604 -8.35 -9.64 0.31
CA GLU A 604 -9.79 -9.66 0.11
C GLU A 604 -10.14 -10.52 -1.08
N ARG A 605 -10.81 -11.62 -0.77
CA ARG A 605 -11.47 -12.43 -1.76
C ARG A 605 -12.54 -11.55 -2.38
N SER A 606 -12.43 -11.39 -3.69
CA SER A 606 -13.56 -11.02 -4.51
C SER A 606 -14.73 -11.92 -4.06
N SER A 607 -15.92 -11.34 -3.85
CA SER A 607 -17.12 -12.14 -3.59
C SER A 607 -17.49 -13.06 -4.77
N THR A 608 -16.65 -13.07 -5.82
CA THR A 608 -16.56 -14.08 -6.87
C THR A 608 -15.70 -15.29 -6.47
N GLY A 609 -15.54 -15.56 -5.18
CA GLY A 609 -14.99 -16.80 -4.61
C GLY A 609 -15.88 -18.05 -4.79
N GLU A 610 -16.71 -18.09 -5.83
CA GLU A 610 -17.11 -19.30 -6.52
C GLU A 610 -16.72 -19.13 -7.99
N PRO A 611 -16.21 -20.17 -8.67
CA PRO A 611 -15.77 -20.08 -10.05
C PRO A 611 -16.77 -19.30 -10.90
N THR A 612 -16.28 -18.33 -11.68
CA THR A 612 -17.00 -17.58 -12.72
C THR A 612 -17.53 -18.54 -13.79
N GLY A 613 -18.62 -19.19 -13.43
CA GLY A 613 -19.30 -20.30 -14.09
C GLY A 613 -20.45 -20.83 -13.23
N ALA A 614 -20.93 -20.07 -12.22
CA ALA A 614 -22.13 -20.36 -11.44
C ALA A 614 -23.44 -20.14 -12.22
N CYS A 615 -23.31 -19.82 -13.52
CA CYS A 615 -24.41 -19.92 -14.47
C CYS A 615 -23.98 -20.62 -15.75
N ALA A 616 -24.88 -21.44 -16.29
CA ALA A 616 -24.80 -21.93 -17.66
C ALA A 616 -26.01 -21.42 -18.44
N VAL A 617 -25.78 -20.95 -19.67
CA VAL A 617 -26.85 -20.40 -20.51
C VAL A 617 -26.97 -21.19 -21.81
N THR A 618 -28.15 -21.77 -22.03
CA THR A 618 -28.47 -22.42 -23.30
C THR A 618 -29.36 -21.49 -24.13
N TYR A 619 -28.90 -21.11 -25.31
CA TYR A 619 -29.69 -20.42 -26.32
C TYR A 619 -30.09 -21.40 -27.41
N LYS A 620 -31.38 -21.65 -27.58
CA LYS A 620 -31.92 -22.56 -28.58
C LYS A 620 -32.83 -21.79 -29.54
N GLY A 621 -32.46 -21.71 -30.82
CA GLY A 621 -33.37 -21.26 -31.87
C GLY A 621 -34.47 -22.30 -32.10
N ASP A 622 -35.71 -21.99 -31.75
CA ASP A 622 -36.83 -22.93 -31.82
C ASP A 622 -37.45 -23.00 -33.22
N SER A 623 -37.58 -21.84 -33.88
CA SER A 623 -38.08 -21.72 -35.25
C SER A 623 -37.44 -20.52 -35.92
N VAL A 624 -37.07 -20.66 -37.18
CA VAL A 624 -36.50 -19.58 -38.01
C VAL A 624 -37.20 -19.60 -39.36
N TRP A 625 -37.67 -18.44 -39.80
CA TRP A 625 -38.25 -18.21 -41.12
C TRP A 625 -37.58 -17.01 -41.78
N SER A 626 -37.92 -16.72 -43.03
CA SER A 626 -37.20 -15.81 -43.92
C SER A 626 -36.83 -14.44 -43.33
N THR A 627 -37.61 -13.93 -42.37
CA THR A 627 -37.40 -12.60 -41.76
C THR A 627 -37.45 -12.60 -40.24
N GLY A 628 -37.57 -13.74 -39.58
CA GLY A 628 -37.75 -13.80 -38.14
C GLY A 628 -37.48 -15.14 -37.50
N PHE A 629 -37.50 -15.13 -36.17
CA PHE A 629 -37.21 -16.30 -35.36
C PHE A 629 -37.95 -16.28 -34.02
N THR A 630 -38.03 -17.45 -33.42
CA THR A 630 -38.28 -17.63 -31.98
C THR A 630 -37.13 -18.40 -31.37
N ALA A 631 -36.74 -18.05 -30.15
CA ALA A 631 -35.71 -18.76 -29.39
C ALA A 631 -36.09 -18.89 -27.92
N THR A 632 -35.66 -19.98 -27.32
CA THR A 632 -35.75 -20.23 -25.88
C THR A 632 -34.37 -20.05 -25.28
N VAL A 633 -34.30 -19.27 -24.21
CA VAL A 633 -33.10 -19.01 -23.43
C VAL A 633 -33.30 -19.64 -22.05
N THR A 634 -32.39 -20.52 -21.65
CA THR A 634 -32.42 -21.19 -20.35
C THR A 634 -31.21 -20.78 -19.54
N VAL A 635 -31.44 -20.25 -18.35
CA VAL A 635 -30.44 -19.89 -17.34
C VAL A 635 -30.42 -20.97 -16.29
N LYS A 636 -29.28 -21.63 -16.10
CA LYS A 636 -29.06 -22.60 -15.02
C LYS A 636 -28.23 -21.96 -13.91
N ASN A 637 -28.62 -22.15 -12.65
CA ASN A 637 -27.75 -21.87 -11.52
C ASN A 637 -26.84 -23.09 -11.29
N THR A 638 -25.54 -22.92 -11.49
CA THR A 638 -24.50 -23.95 -11.28
C THR A 638 -23.68 -23.68 -10.03
N GLY A 639 -24.00 -22.63 -9.25
CA GLY A 639 -23.39 -22.34 -7.95
C GLY A 639 -24.03 -23.13 -6.80
N SER A 640 -23.54 -22.92 -5.58
CA SER A 640 -24.01 -23.62 -4.37
C SER A 640 -25.11 -22.89 -3.58
N LYS A 641 -25.49 -21.67 -3.99
CA LYS A 641 -26.50 -20.85 -3.31
C LYS A 641 -27.71 -20.54 -4.20
N SER A 642 -28.88 -20.38 -3.59
CA SER A 642 -30.09 -19.89 -4.26
C SER A 642 -29.86 -18.51 -4.88
N MET A 643 -30.25 -18.32 -6.13
CA MET A 643 -30.20 -17.04 -6.81
C MET A 643 -31.56 -16.36 -6.71
N ASP A 644 -31.67 -15.23 -6.01
CA ASP A 644 -32.90 -14.45 -5.93
C ASP A 644 -32.81 -13.18 -6.79
N GLY A 645 -33.48 -13.19 -7.94
CA GLY A 645 -33.43 -12.14 -8.94
C GLY A 645 -32.31 -12.37 -9.96
N TRP A 646 -32.67 -12.32 -11.25
CA TRP A 646 -31.71 -12.50 -12.32
C TRP A 646 -31.90 -11.52 -13.47
N LYS A 647 -30.76 -11.04 -13.98
CA LYS A 647 -30.62 -10.14 -15.13
C LYS A 647 -29.61 -10.74 -16.09
N LEU A 648 -30.08 -11.25 -17.21
CA LEU A 648 -29.26 -11.84 -18.27
C LEU A 648 -29.02 -10.80 -19.37
N SER A 649 -27.77 -10.62 -19.78
CA SER A 649 -27.38 -9.73 -20.87
C SER A 649 -26.61 -10.49 -21.96
N TRP A 650 -26.84 -10.13 -23.21
CA TRP A 650 -26.07 -10.62 -24.37
C TRP A 650 -26.13 -9.63 -25.53
N THR A 651 -25.37 -9.90 -26.59
CA THR A 651 -25.43 -9.12 -27.83
C THR A 651 -25.84 -9.99 -29.01
N TYR A 652 -26.63 -9.42 -29.92
CA TYR A 652 -26.96 -10.05 -31.19
C TYR A 652 -25.94 -9.67 -32.27
N PRO A 653 -25.32 -10.64 -32.96
CA PRO A 653 -24.16 -10.38 -33.82
C PRO A 653 -24.49 -9.89 -35.24
N ALA A 654 -25.72 -10.07 -35.73
CA ALA A 654 -26.07 -9.86 -37.15
C ALA A 654 -27.41 -9.16 -37.34
N GLY A 655 -27.60 -8.03 -36.64
CA GLY A 655 -28.76 -7.15 -36.84
C GLY A 655 -30.09 -7.72 -36.36
N GLN A 656 -30.08 -8.74 -35.50
CA GLN A 656 -31.30 -9.27 -34.91
C GLN A 656 -31.97 -8.26 -33.96
N ARG A 657 -33.30 -8.23 -33.98
CA ARG A 657 -34.16 -7.34 -33.19
C ARG A 657 -35.23 -8.13 -32.46
N VAL A 658 -35.28 -8.02 -31.13
CA VAL A 658 -36.37 -8.56 -30.31
C VAL A 658 -37.63 -7.75 -30.58
N THR A 659 -38.72 -8.42 -30.94
CA THR A 659 -40.04 -7.82 -31.16
C THR A 659 -41.05 -8.19 -30.08
N ASN A 660 -40.87 -9.35 -29.43
CA ASN A 660 -41.67 -9.77 -28.29
C ASN A 660 -40.89 -10.74 -27.39
N ALA A 661 -41.29 -10.87 -26.13
CA ALA A 661 -40.75 -11.86 -25.20
C ALA A 661 -41.83 -12.38 -24.24
N TRP A 662 -41.60 -13.54 -23.64
CA TRP A 662 -42.45 -14.11 -22.61
C TRP A 662 -41.61 -14.72 -21.50
N ASN A 663 -42.17 -14.82 -20.29
CA ASN A 663 -41.51 -15.29 -19.07
C ASN A 663 -40.28 -14.47 -18.62
N ALA A 664 -40.06 -13.30 -19.22
CA ALA A 664 -39.06 -12.31 -18.85
C ALA A 664 -39.45 -10.93 -19.42
N THR A 665 -38.98 -9.85 -18.78
CA THR A 665 -39.02 -8.51 -19.37
C THR A 665 -37.72 -8.30 -20.14
N VAL A 666 -37.82 -8.09 -21.46
CA VAL A 666 -36.65 -7.97 -22.35
C VAL A 666 -36.61 -6.59 -22.99
N THR A 667 -35.47 -5.92 -22.88
CA THR A 667 -35.18 -4.65 -23.53
C THR A 667 -33.97 -4.80 -24.44
N GLN A 668 -33.97 -4.09 -25.58
CA GLN A 668 -32.84 -4.07 -26.50
C GLN A 668 -32.50 -2.64 -26.94
N GLU A 669 -31.23 -2.27 -26.85
CA GLU A 669 -30.68 -1.02 -27.36
C GLU A 669 -29.48 -1.36 -28.26
N GLY A 670 -29.52 -0.93 -29.53
CA GLY A 670 -28.49 -1.36 -30.49
C GLY A 670 -28.39 -2.90 -30.55
N THR A 671 -27.20 -3.47 -30.50
CA THR A 671 -27.03 -4.93 -30.48
C THR A 671 -27.20 -5.54 -29.09
N ALA A 672 -27.26 -4.73 -28.02
CA ALA A 672 -27.30 -5.19 -26.64
C ALA A 672 -28.72 -5.50 -26.17
N VAL A 673 -28.89 -6.68 -25.58
CA VAL A 673 -30.17 -7.18 -25.04
C VAL A 673 -30.01 -7.45 -23.56
N VAL A 674 -31.02 -7.08 -22.78
CA VAL A 674 -31.12 -7.36 -21.34
C VAL A 674 -32.48 -7.99 -21.05
N ALA A 675 -32.47 -9.16 -20.43
CA ALA A 675 -33.65 -9.86 -19.92
C ALA A 675 -33.65 -9.87 -18.39
N ARG A 676 -34.80 -9.58 -17.77
CA ARG A 676 -35.01 -9.67 -16.33
C ARG A 676 -36.11 -10.67 -16.01
N ASN A 677 -35.97 -11.35 -14.87
CA ASN A 677 -36.93 -12.33 -14.38
C ASN A 677 -38.36 -11.76 -14.26
N ALA A 678 -39.35 -12.63 -14.42
CA ALA A 678 -40.70 -12.41 -13.92
C ALA A 678 -40.75 -12.77 -12.42
N ASP A 679 -41.82 -12.40 -11.71
CA ASP A 679 -41.92 -12.64 -10.27
C ASP A 679 -41.89 -14.14 -9.93
N TRP A 680 -42.54 -14.98 -10.73
CA TRP A 680 -42.68 -16.43 -10.47
C TRP A 680 -41.45 -17.27 -10.82
N ASN A 681 -40.49 -16.73 -11.60
CA ASN A 681 -39.20 -17.39 -11.88
C ASN A 681 -38.01 -16.60 -11.35
N ARG A 682 -38.26 -15.70 -10.38
CA ARG A 682 -37.24 -14.85 -9.77
C ARG A 682 -36.14 -15.67 -9.07
N THR A 683 -36.52 -16.72 -8.37
CA THR A 683 -35.60 -17.56 -7.60
C THR A 683 -35.17 -18.79 -8.40
N ILE A 684 -33.86 -19.03 -8.50
CA ILE A 684 -33.28 -20.23 -9.12
C ILE A 684 -32.40 -20.94 -8.08
N GLU A 685 -32.86 -22.08 -7.58
CA GLU A 685 -32.10 -22.91 -6.64
C GLU A 685 -30.82 -23.50 -7.26
N PRO A 686 -29.82 -23.90 -6.46
CA PRO A 686 -28.64 -24.61 -6.96
C PRO A 686 -29.02 -25.81 -7.84
N GLY A 687 -28.46 -25.86 -9.05
CA GLY A 687 -28.75 -26.89 -10.06
C GLY A 687 -30.04 -26.69 -10.86
N ALA A 688 -30.92 -25.77 -10.45
CA ALA A 688 -32.19 -25.49 -11.12
C ALA A 688 -32.03 -24.51 -12.29
N THR A 689 -33.12 -24.33 -13.06
CA THR A 689 -33.16 -23.50 -14.25
C THR A 689 -34.36 -22.58 -14.31
N ALA A 690 -34.20 -21.39 -14.90
CA ALA A 690 -35.29 -20.56 -15.39
C ALA A 690 -35.19 -20.42 -16.93
N SER A 691 -36.33 -20.49 -17.62
CA SER A 691 -36.38 -20.36 -19.08
C SER A 691 -37.36 -19.26 -19.49
N PHE A 692 -36.97 -18.51 -20.52
CA PHE A 692 -37.80 -17.51 -21.16
C PHE A 692 -37.65 -17.57 -22.67
N GLY A 693 -38.60 -16.98 -23.39
CA GLY A 693 -38.57 -16.99 -24.84
C GLY A 693 -38.55 -15.60 -25.44
N VAL A 694 -37.92 -15.49 -26.61
CA VAL A 694 -37.84 -14.28 -27.41
C VAL A 694 -38.34 -14.56 -28.82
N ARG A 695 -39.09 -13.62 -29.37
CA ARG A 695 -39.41 -13.52 -30.80
C ARG A 695 -38.68 -12.31 -31.36
N GLY A 696 -38.06 -12.47 -32.53
CA GLY A 696 -37.34 -11.39 -33.17
C GLY A 696 -37.33 -11.44 -34.69
N THR A 697 -36.79 -10.40 -35.29
CA THR A 697 -36.51 -10.27 -36.71
C THR A 697 -35.00 -10.22 -36.94
N TYR A 698 -34.55 -10.49 -38.16
CA TYR A 698 -33.13 -10.37 -38.54
C TYR A 698 -33.00 -9.93 -40.00
N LYS A 699 -31.80 -9.47 -40.39
CA LYS A 699 -31.45 -9.15 -41.78
C LYS A 699 -30.19 -9.93 -42.19
N GLY A 700 -30.24 -10.62 -43.32
CA GLY A 700 -29.12 -11.44 -43.78
C GLY A 700 -29.04 -12.77 -43.02
N THR A 701 -28.11 -12.89 -42.08
CA THR A 701 -27.88 -14.13 -41.32
C THR A 701 -28.44 -14.04 -39.90
N ASN A 702 -28.68 -15.18 -39.26
CA ASN A 702 -29.16 -15.25 -37.87
C ASN A 702 -28.26 -16.14 -36.99
N PRO A 703 -27.02 -15.72 -36.66
CA PRO A 703 -26.15 -16.48 -35.78
C PRO A 703 -26.65 -16.44 -34.33
N SER A 704 -26.55 -17.57 -33.62
CA SER A 704 -26.81 -17.60 -32.18
C SER A 704 -25.77 -16.78 -31.39
N PRO A 705 -26.17 -16.06 -30.33
CA PRO A 705 -25.22 -15.42 -29.42
C PRO A 705 -24.30 -16.45 -28.75
N ARG A 706 -23.06 -16.05 -28.45
CA ARG A 706 -22.04 -16.93 -27.85
C ARG A 706 -21.56 -16.51 -26.47
N ALA A 707 -21.91 -15.30 -26.04
CA ALA A 707 -21.47 -14.74 -24.77
C ALA A 707 -22.66 -14.16 -24.03
N PHE A 708 -22.81 -14.58 -22.76
CA PHE A 708 -23.88 -14.16 -21.88
C PHE A 708 -23.29 -13.72 -20.54
N THR A 709 -23.88 -12.69 -19.95
CA THR A 709 -23.59 -12.32 -18.56
C THR A 709 -24.86 -12.34 -17.72
N LEU A 710 -24.81 -12.99 -16.57
CA LEU A 710 -25.90 -13.06 -15.60
C LEU A 710 -25.51 -12.26 -14.36
N ASN A 711 -26.31 -11.26 -14.02
CA ASN A 711 -26.05 -10.34 -12.91
C ASN A 711 -24.65 -9.68 -12.96
N GLY A 712 -24.05 -9.57 -14.15
CA GLY A 712 -22.71 -9.01 -14.36
C GLY A 712 -21.59 -10.05 -14.51
N HIS A 713 -21.86 -11.34 -14.31
CA HIS A 713 -20.88 -12.42 -14.39
C HIS A 713 -21.02 -13.23 -15.67
N ALA A 714 -19.90 -13.63 -16.30
CA ALA A 714 -19.93 -14.46 -17.50
C ALA A 714 -20.48 -15.87 -17.21
N CYS A 715 -21.34 -16.38 -18.10
CA CYS A 715 -21.87 -17.74 -18.05
C CYS A 715 -21.19 -18.64 -19.09
N THR A 716 -21.22 -19.96 -18.83
CA THR A 716 -20.78 -20.99 -19.79
C THR A 716 -21.86 -21.40 -20.77
#